data_AF-A0A4D6KL64-F1
#
_entry.id   AF-A0A4D6KL64-F1
#
_cell.length_a   1.000
_cell.length_b   1.000
_cell.length_c   1.000
_cell.angle_alpha   90.00
_cell.angle_beta   90.00
_cell.angle_gamma   90.00
#
_symmetry.space_group_name_H-M   'P 1'
#
loop_
_entity.id
_entity.type
_entity.pdbx_description
1 polymer ?
#
loop_
_entity_poly.entity_id
_entity_poly.type
_entity_poly.pdbx_seq_one_letter_code
_entity_poly.pdbx_strand_id
1 'polypeptide(L)'
;MRGFHGTVTALCCVVVVLGVFPLSLDAQAQQLDPSFYRNTCPRVHSIVREVVRNVSKKDPRMLASLIRLHFHDCFVQGCDASVLLNNTATIVSEQQALPNNNSLRGLDVVNDIKTAVENACPGVVSCADILTLASEISSVLGGGPDWKVPLGRRDSLTANRTLANENLPAPFFNLTRLKDAFRKQGLDTTDLVALSGAHTFGRAHCSFILDRLYNFSGTGRPDPTLDTTYLQQLRSQCPQGGPNNLVNFDPTTPDTIDKAYYSNLVVKKGLLQSDQELFSTPGADTIPIVTRFNSDQKVFFDAFEASMIKMGNIGVLTGKQGEIRKHCNFQQALPNNNSIRGLDVVNDIKTAVENVCPNVVSCADILTIAAEVSSILAGGPSIKFPLGRRDSLTANRTLANQNLPSPFSTLGQLKDAFSVQKLDTTDLVALSGAHTFGRAHCFFILSRLYNFSGTGRPDPTLDPTYLQQLRNICPQGGPNNLVNFDPTTPDRFDKNYYSNLQVKKGLLQSDQDFAKSMIKMGNIVKVALFCAVVLLAASPRFSNAQLDNSFYRDTCPRVHSIVREVLRNVSKSDPRILASLIRLHFHDCFVQGCDASVLLNSTDTIVSEQGAGPNNNSLRGLDVVNEIKTAVENQCPGVVSCADILALAAEISSVLAHGPDWKVPLGRRDSLNASFDLANQNLPGPNFSLDQLKSAFERQNLSTIDLVALSGAHTIGRAQCRFFVNRLYNFNSTGNPDPTLNTTLLQALQAICPNGGPGTNLTNLDLSTPDRLDSNYYSNLQLQNGLLRSDQELFSTTGADTIPIVNNFSNNQTLFYENFKASMIKMSIIQVLTGTQGEIRAHCNFVNANSATLSTLPTKQSSKDGVVSSI
;
A
#
# COMPACT_ATOMS: atom_id res chain seq x y z
N MET A 1 -75.62 60.70 13.16
CA MET A 1 -74.70 60.05 12.20
C MET A 1 -74.46 58.65 12.76
N ARG A 2 -75.09 57.55 12.29
CA ARG A 2 -74.66 56.70 11.14
C ARG A 2 -73.12 56.64 11.07
N GLY A 3 -72.40 55.53 11.22
CA GLY A 3 -72.61 54.07 11.06
C GLY A 3 -71.28 53.50 10.50
N PHE A 4 -70.92 52.21 10.42
CA PHE A 4 -71.56 50.94 10.79
C PHE A 4 -70.46 49.84 10.93
N HIS A 5 -70.86 48.62 11.28
CA HIS A 5 -70.04 47.41 11.56
C HIS A 5 -69.05 46.91 10.47
N GLY A 6 -68.12 46.02 10.88
CA GLY A 6 -68.27 44.59 10.54
C GLY A 6 -67.33 43.91 9.52
N THR A 7 -66.45 43.05 10.04
CA THR A 7 -66.08 41.69 9.53
C THR A 7 -65.74 41.39 8.06
N VAL A 8 -64.52 40.86 7.88
CA VAL A 8 -64.12 39.70 7.03
C VAL A 8 -64.36 39.75 5.50
N THR A 9 -63.25 39.75 4.76
CA THR A 9 -63.12 39.08 3.44
C THR A 9 -61.73 38.48 3.30
N ALA A 10 -61.65 37.23 2.84
CA ALA A 10 -60.40 36.52 2.61
C ALA A 10 -59.72 36.96 1.31
N LEU A 11 -58.38 36.92 1.26
CA LEU A 11 -57.62 37.10 0.03
C LEU A 11 -56.85 35.81 -0.29
N CYS A 12 -57.17 35.18 -1.41
CA CYS A 12 -56.44 34.02 -1.91
C CYS A 12 -55.08 34.46 -2.46
N CYS A 13 -53.99 34.07 -1.81
CA CYS A 13 -52.68 34.06 -2.45
C CYS A 13 -52.54 32.78 -3.29
N VAL A 14 -52.50 32.92 -4.61
CA VAL A 14 -52.15 31.83 -5.53
C VAL A 14 -50.69 31.47 -5.32
N VAL A 15 -50.43 30.33 -4.67
CA VAL A 15 -49.09 29.74 -4.60
C VAL A 15 -48.81 29.04 -5.92
N VAL A 16 -47.95 29.65 -6.74
CA VAL A 16 -47.36 28.95 -7.90
C VAL A 16 -46.39 27.90 -7.35
N VAL A 17 -46.82 26.64 -7.36
CA VAL A 17 -45.94 25.50 -7.05
C VAL A 17 -44.99 25.29 -8.22
N LEU A 18 -43.83 25.96 -8.17
CA LEU A 18 -42.66 25.53 -8.95
C LEU A 18 -42.15 24.24 -8.31
N GLY A 19 -42.54 23.11 -8.92
CA GLY A 19 -42.10 21.79 -8.49
C GLY A 19 -40.60 21.62 -8.66
N VAL A 20 -39.85 21.85 -7.58
CA VAL A 20 -38.46 21.39 -7.47
C VAL A 20 -38.53 19.87 -7.27
N PHE A 21 -38.45 19.13 -8.37
CA PHE A 21 -38.11 17.72 -8.32
C PHE A 21 -36.75 17.59 -7.61
N PRO A 22 -36.61 16.77 -6.55
CA PRO A 22 -35.30 16.36 -6.10
C PRO A 22 -34.71 15.50 -7.23
N LEU A 23 -33.78 16.07 -8.00
CA LEU A 23 -32.95 15.29 -8.90
C LEU A 23 -32.05 14.41 -8.03
N SER A 24 -32.48 13.17 -7.84
CA SER A 24 -31.62 12.07 -7.44
C SER A 24 -30.49 11.97 -8.45
N LEU A 25 -29.34 12.57 -8.13
CA LEU A 25 -28.09 12.25 -8.79
C LEU A 25 -27.66 10.89 -8.28
N ASP A 26 -28.18 9.85 -8.93
CA ASP A 26 -27.73 8.48 -8.74
C ASP A 26 -26.20 8.45 -8.80
N ALA A 27 -25.59 7.81 -7.81
CA ALA A 27 -24.17 7.46 -7.83
C ALA A 27 -23.96 6.30 -8.82
N GLN A 28 -24.13 6.60 -10.11
CA GLN A 28 -23.79 5.69 -11.19
C GLN A 28 -22.30 5.36 -11.09
N ALA A 29 -21.96 4.08 -11.11
CA ALA A 29 -20.59 3.65 -11.36
C ALA A 29 -20.14 4.31 -12.66
N GLN A 30 -19.07 5.11 -12.60
CA GLN A 30 -18.78 6.09 -13.65
C GLN A 30 -18.22 5.37 -14.88
N GLN A 31 -19.12 5.00 -15.78
CA GLN A 31 -18.87 4.22 -16.98
C GLN A 31 -17.86 4.94 -17.89
N LEU A 32 -16.95 4.18 -18.51
CA LEU A 32 -15.99 4.75 -19.45
C LEU A 32 -16.72 5.34 -20.66
N ASP A 33 -16.36 6.57 -21.03
CA ASP A 33 -17.03 7.38 -22.05
C ASP A 33 -15.97 8.02 -22.97
N PRO A 34 -16.02 7.84 -24.30
CA PRO A 34 -15.12 8.54 -25.23
C PRO A 34 -15.19 10.07 -25.17
N SER A 35 -16.23 10.63 -24.55
CA SER A 35 -16.44 12.06 -24.33
C SER A 35 -16.08 12.54 -22.91
N PHE A 36 -15.55 11.67 -22.03
CA PHE A 36 -15.28 11.95 -20.60
C PHE A 36 -14.53 13.28 -20.35
N TYR A 37 -13.49 13.56 -21.14
CA TYR A 37 -12.68 14.79 -21.01
C TYR A 37 -13.17 15.99 -21.82
N ARG A 38 -14.32 15.90 -22.52
CA ARG A 38 -14.80 16.94 -23.46
C ARG A 38 -14.92 18.32 -22.82
N ASN A 39 -15.29 18.40 -21.55
CA ASN A 39 -15.49 19.66 -20.83
C ASN A 39 -14.31 20.02 -19.91
N THR A 40 -13.55 19.02 -19.42
CA THR A 40 -12.49 19.19 -18.41
C THR A 40 -11.08 19.25 -18.99
N CYS A 41 -10.83 18.57 -20.11
CA CYS A 41 -9.61 18.71 -20.90
C CYS A 41 -9.88 18.51 -22.41
N PRO A 42 -10.63 19.44 -23.06
CA PRO A 42 -11.04 19.30 -24.47
C PRO A 42 -9.90 19.09 -25.48
N ARG A 43 -8.67 19.46 -25.10
CA ARG A 43 -7.48 19.34 -25.97
C ARG A 43 -6.69 18.04 -25.76
N VAL A 44 -7.02 17.18 -24.80
CA VAL A 44 -6.21 15.99 -24.43
C VAL A 44 -5.78 15.18 -25.65
N HIS A 45 -6.74 14.77 -26.50
CA HIS A 45 -6.46 13.97 -27.70
C HIS A 45 -5.50 14.67 -28.68
N SER A 46 -5.60 16.00 -28.84
CA SER A 46 -4.72 16.77 -29.71
C SER A 46 -3.29 16.86 -29.16
N ILE A 47 -3.14 16.98 -27.83
CA ILE A 47 -1.85 17.06 -27.13
C ILE A 47 -1.12 15.72 -27.23
N VAL A 48 -1.80 14.61 -26.89
CA VAL A 48 -1.24 13.26 -27.05
C VAL A 48 -0.80 13.04 -28.51
N ARG A 49 -1.64 13.42 -29.48
CA ARG A 49 -1.37 13.23 -30.91
C ARG A 49 -0.18 14.06 -31.39
N GLU A 50 0.04 15.25 -30.86
CA GLU A 50 1.19 16.08 -31.20
C GLU A 50 2.50 15.47 -30.69
N VAL A 51 2.56 15.03 -29.43
CA VAL A 51 3.76 14.43 -28.84
C VAL A 51 4.10 13.11 -29.54
N VAL A 52 3.13 12.19 -29.70
CA VAL A 52 3.35 10.90 -30.40
C VAL A 52 3.83 11.11 -31.84
N ARG A 53 3.24 12.07 -32.58
CA ARG A 53 3.68 12.43 -33.94
C ARG A 53 5.11 13.01 -33.97
N ASN A 54 5.51 13.75 -32.95
CA ASN A 54 6.83 14.37 -32.91
C ASN A 54 7.93 13.38 -32.51
N VAL A 55 7.63 12.36 -31.70
CA VAL A 55 8.58 11.26 -31.45
C VAL A 55 8.65 10.28 -32.62
N SER A 56 7.54 9.99 -33.31
CA SER A 56 7.56 9.06 -34.45
C SER A 56 8.35 9.57 -35.66
N LYS A 57 8.43 10.89 -35.86
CA LYS A 57 9.35 11.53 -36.82
C LYS A 57 10.83 11.27 -36.53
N LYS A 58 11.20 11.00 -35.27
CA LYS A 58 12.57 10.69 -34.84
C LYS A 58 12.85 9.18 -34.84
N ASP A 59 11.85 8.40 -34.42
CA ASP A 59 11.90 6.94 -34.42
C ASP A 59 10.51 6.35 -34.67
N PRO A 60 10.20 5.85 -35.89
CA PRO A 60 8.87 5.33 -36.21
C PRO A 60 8.52 4.06 -35.39
N ARG A 61 9.53 3.33 -34.89
CA ARG A 61 9.35 2.18 -33.98
C ARG A 61 8.64 2.56 -32.68
N MET A 62 8.59 3.85 -32.33
CA MET A 62 7.91 4.30 -31.12
C MET A 62 6.41 4.05 -31.17
N LEU A 63 5.80 4.04 -32.37
CA LEU A 63 4.37 3.74 -32.52
C LEU A 63 4.05 2.30 -32.08
N ALA A 64 4.77 1.32 -32.61
CA ALA A 64 4.67 -0.08 -32.18
C ALA A 64 5.07 -0.25 -30.70
N SER A 65 6.04 0.54 -30.22
CA SER A 65 6.46 0.51 -28.81
C SER A 65 5.35 0.93 -27.84
N LEU A 66 4.54 1.94 -28.21
CA LEU A 66 3.42 2.43 -27.41
C LEU A 66 2.22 1.46 -27.41
N ILE A 67 1.91 0.83 -28.55
CA ILE A 67 0.89 -0.25 -28.58
C ILE A 67 1.34 -1.43 -27.70
N ARG A 68 2.61 -1.85 -27.81
CA ARG A 68 3.18 -2.88 -26.92
C ARG A 68 3.12 -2.47 -25.45
N LEU A 69 3.45 -1.22 -25.12
CA LEU A 69 3.38 -0.72 -23.73
C LEU A 69 1.96 -0.80 -23.17
N HIS A 70 0.93 -0.50 -23.97
CA HIS A 70 -0.46 -0.63 -23.56
C HIS A 70 -0.90 -2.09 -23.37
N PHE A 71 -0.51 -3.00 -24.28
CA PHE A 71 -0.73 -4.44 -24.10
C PHE A 71 -0.07 -4.96 -22.82
N HIS A 72 1.17 -4.54 -22.56
CA HIS A 72 1.98 -4.96 -21.41
C HIS A 72 1.47 -4.40 -20.07
N ASP A 73 0.62 -3.39 -20.08
CA ASP A 73 -0.14 -2.90 -18.92
C ASP A 73 -1.37 -3.81 -18.68
N CYS A 74 -2.25 -3.85 -19.69
CA CYS A 74 -3.54 -4.53 -19.63
C CYS A 74 -3.49 -6.03 -19.26
N PHE A 75 -2.43 -6.74 -19.66
CA PHE A 75 -2.30 -8.19 -19.40
C PHE A 75 -1.76 -8.53 -18.00
N VAL A 76 -1.38 -7.55 -17.17
CA VAL A 76 -0.85 -7.81 -15.82
C VAL A 76 -1.98 -7.79 -14.80
N GLN A 77 -2.27 -6.62 -14.21
CA GLN A 77 -3.29 -6.42 -13.19
C GLN A 77 -4.50 -5.57 -13.69
N GLY A 78 -4.40 -5.00 -14.89
CA GLY A 78 -5.44 -4.23 -15.56
C GLY A 78 -4.84 -3.15 -16.45
N CYS A 79 -5.67 -2.49 -17.26
CA CYS A 79 -5.27 -1.29 -18.02
C CYS A 79 -5.27 -0.06 -17.09
N ASP A 80 -4.49 -0.10 -16.03
CA ASP A 80 -4.47 0.86 -14.92
C ASP A 80 -3.17 1.69 -14.87
N ALA A 81 -2.30 1.56 -15.87
CA ALA A 81 -0.98 2.16 -15.95
C ALA A 81 -0.06 1.81 -14.75
N SER A 82 -0.24 0.62 -14.16
CA SER A 82 0.70 0.02 -13.21
C SER A 82 2.08 -0.22 -13.81
N VAL A 83 2.16 -0.59 -15.10
CA VAL A 83 3.44 -0.86 -15.81
C VAL A 83 4.36 0.36 -15.84
N LEU A 84 3.79 1.56 -15.73
CA LEU A 84 4.54 2.81 -15.74
C LEU A 84 5.27 3.08 -14.42
N LEU A 85 4.87 2.46 -13.31
CA LEU A 85 5.46 2.71 -11.99
C LEU A 85 6.90 2.20 -11.90
N ASN A 86 7.81 3.09 -11.51
CA ASN A 86 9.19 2.75 -11.21
C ASN A 86 9.31 1.95 -9.91
N ASN A 87 10.41 1.20 -9.77
CA ASN A 87 10.70 0.48 -8.54
C ASN A 87 11.00 1.45 -7.39
N THR A 88 10.34 1.30 -6.25
CA THR A 88 10.54 2.12 -5.04
C THR A 88 10.78 1.23 -3.81
N ALA A 89 10.74 1.80 -2.60
CA ALA A 89 10.73 1.02 -1.37
C ALA A 89 9.40 0.27 -1.13
N THR A 90 8.31 0.67 -1.82
CA THR A 90 6.95 0.13 -1.67
C THR A 90 6.39 -0.46 -2.96
N ILE A 91 7.00 -0.18 -4.12
CA ILE A 91 6.63 -0.74 -5.43
C ILE A 91 7.73 -1.67 -5.94
N VAL A 92 7.37 -2.93 -6.19
CA VAL A 92 8.15 -3.88 -6.98
C VAL A 92 7.70 -3.78 -8.44
N SER A 93 8.45 -3.04 -9.25
CA SER A 93 8.00 -2.63 -10.58
C SER A 93 7.91 -3.77 -11.59
N GLU A 94 6.84 -3.75 -12.38
CA GLU A 94 6.64 -4.61 -13.55
C GLU A 94 7.69 -4.40 -14.64
N GLN A 95 8.33 -3.22 -14.70
CA GLN A 95 9.42 -2.94 -15.63
C GLN A 95 10.61 -3.90 -15.43
N GLN A 96 10.75 -4.48 -14.22
CA GLN A 96 11.78 -5.46 -13.89
C GLN A 96 11.35 -6.92 -14.10
N ALA A 97 10.12 -7.19 -14.57
CA ALA A 97 9.70 -8.53 -14.94
C ALA A 97 10.53 -9.03 -16.13
N LEU A 98 10.78 -10.34 -16.23
CA LEU A 98 11.54 -10.96 -17.31
C LEU A 98 11.10 -10.55 -18.73
N PRO A 99 9.80 -10.47 -19.08
CA PRO A 99 9.37 -9.98 -20.41
C PRO A 99 9.58 -8.47 -20.64
N ASN A 100 9.82 -7.68 -19.58
CA ASN A 100 9.85 -6.21 -19.58
C ASN A 100 11.27 -5.62 -19.39
N ASN A 101 12.12 -6.34 -18.67
CA ASN A 101 13.43 -5.88 -18.21
C ASN A 101 14.35 -5.54 -19.39
N ASN A 102 14.73 -4.27 -19.51
CA ASN A 102 15.47 -3.71 -20.64
C ASN A 102 14.80 -3.88 -22.03
N SER A 103 13.48 -4.15 -22.09
CA SER A 103 12.72 -4.35 -23.33
C SER A 103 11.58 -3.34 -23.55
N LEU A 104 10.98 -2.80 -22.46
CA LEU A 104 9.96 -1.75 -22.57
C LEU A 104 10.56 -0.44 -23.12
N ARG A 105 9.77 0.23 -23.96
CA ARG A 105 10.08 1.53 -24.58
C ARG A 105 8.83 2.41 -24.55
N GLY A 106 9.00 3.73 -24.59
CA GLY A 106 7.89 4.69 -24.57
C GLY A 106 7.45 5.15 -23.18
N LEU A 107 8.08 4.64 -22.11
CA LEU A 107 7.88 5.12 -20.73
C LEU A 107 8.21 6.62 -20.61
N ASP A 108 9.29 7.04 -21.27
CA ASP A 108 9.69 8.43 -21.47
C ASP A 108 8.63 9.24 -22.22
N VAL A 109 8.16 8.73 -23.36
CA VAL A 109 7.15 9.38 -24.20
C VAL A 109 5.83 9.58 -23.46
N VAL A 110 5.39 8.61 -22.65
CA VAL A 110 4.19 8.74 -21.82
C VAL A 110 4.35 9.83 -20.74
N ASN A 111 5.55 10.00 -20.17
CA ASN A 111 5.84 11.09 -19.24
C ASN A 111 5.92 12.46 -19.95
N ASP A 112 6.43 12.53 -21.18
CA ASP A 112 6.40 13.75 -22.01
C ASP A 112 4.97 14.16 -22.35
N ILE A 113 4.13 13.20 -22.78
CA ILE A 113 2.70 13.41 -22.99
C ILE A 113 2.05 13.91 -21.71
N LYS A 114 2.30 13.26 -20.57
CA LYS A 114 1.74 13.65 -19.28
C LYS A 114 2.13 15.07 -18.89
N THR A 115 3.39 15.45 -19.09
CA THR A 115 3.87 16.82 -18.84
C THR A 115 3.14 17.84 -19.70
N ALA A 116 2.94 17.55 -21.00
CA ALA A 116 2.19 18.42 -21.90
C ALA A 116 0.69 18.50 -21.54
N VAL A 117 0.10 17.42 -21.06
CA VAL A 117 -1.30 17.35 -20.60
C VAL A 117 -1.49 18.10 -19.28
N GLU A 118 -0.62 17.91 -18.28
CA GLU A 118 -0.67 18.65 -17.01
C GLU A 118 -0.51 20.16 -17.21
N ASN A 119 0.33 20.60 -18.16
CA ASN A 119 0.44 22.02 -18.52
C ASN A 119 -0.85 22.62 -19.13
N ALA A 120 -1.75 21.78 -19.65
CA ALA A 120 -2.99 22.22 -20.29
C ALA A 120 -4.25 21.99 -19.42
N CYS A 121 -4.24 20.96 -18.57
CA CYS A 121 -5.35 20.58 -17.68
C CYS A 121 -4.81 19.85 -16.42
N PRO A 122 -4.23 20.61 -15.46
CA PRO A 122 -3.55 20.04 -14.30
C PRO A 122 -4.44 19.11 -13.47
N GLY A 123 -3.96 17.90 -13.16
CA GLY A 123 -4.65 16.93 -12.30
C GLY A 123 -5.94 16.33 -12.87
N VAL A 124 -6.20 16.48 -14.18
CA VAL A 124 -7.47 16.02 -14.80
C VAL A 124 -7.37 14.62 -15.42
N VAL A 125 -6.28 14.32 -16.11
CA VAL A 125 -6.17 13.13 -17.00
C VAL A 125 -5.24 12.08 -16.40
N SER A 126 -5.68 10.83 -16.26
CA SER A 126 -4.84 9.73 -15.77
C SER A 126 -3.77 9.31 -16.78
N CYS A 127 -2.70 8.69 -16.29
CA CYS A 127 -1.71 8.06 -17.16
C CYS A 127 -2.26 6.82 -17.87
N ALA A 128 -3.22 6.10 -17.28
CA ALA A 128 -3.96 5.02 -17.91
C ALA A 128 -4.71 5.47 -19.19
N ASP A 129 -5.42 6.60 -19.13
CA ASP A 129 -6.09 7.16 -20.30
C ASP A 129 -5.10 7.74 -21.32
N ILE A 130 -3.98 8.33 -20.87
CA ILE A 130 -2.89 8.76 -21.76
C ILE A 130 -2.28 7.58 -22.53
N LEU A 131 -2.00 6.46 -21.86
CA LEU A 131 -1.43 5.27 -22.49
C LEU A 131 -2.40 4.66 -23.52
N THR A 132 -3.69 4.60 -23.17
CA THR A 132 -4.75 4.11 -24.06
C THR A 132 -4.91 5.02 -25.30
N LEU A 133 -4.92 6.34 -25.11
CA LEU A 133 -4.93 7.31 -26.22
C LEU A 133 -3.66 7.23 -27.07
N ALA A 134 -2.49 7.08 -26.45
CA ALA A 134 -1.22 6.95 -27.16
C ALA A 134 -1.19 5.69 -28.04
N SER A 135 -1.87 4.61 -27.62
CA SER A 135 -2.03 3.38 -28.39
C SER A 135 -2.90 3.58 -29.65
N GLU A 136 -4.10 4.16 -29.51
CA GLU A 136 -4.98 4.49 -30.65
C GLU A 136 -4.30 5.43 -31.65
N ILE A 137 -3.70 6.50 -31.14
CA ILE A 137 -2.96 7.47 -31.94
C ILE A 137 -1.77 6.80 -32.65
N SER A 138 -1.13 5.81 -32.03
CA SER A 138 -0.05 5.07 -32.68
C SER A 138 -0.55 4.15 -33.78
N SER A 139 -1.76 3.60 -33.65
CA SER A 139 -2.40 2.87 -34.74
C SER A 139 -2.61 3.79 -35.95
N VAL A 140 -3.30 4.91 -35.73
CA VAL A 140 -3.62 5.89 -36.79
C VAL A 140 -2.37 6.46 -37.46
N LEU A 141 -1.34 6.82 -36.69
CA LEU A 141 -0.08 7.33 -37.23
C LEU A 141 0.76 6.24 -37.92
N GLY A 142 0.51 4.97 -37.61
CA GLY A 142 1.06 3.81 -38.30
C GLY A 142 0.23 3.37 -39.52
N GLY A 143 -0.85 4.07 -39.87
CA GLY A 143 -1.73 3.70 -41.01
C GLY A 143 -2.79 2.64 -40.69
N GLY A 144 -2.93 2.25 -39.42
CA GLY A 144 -3.99 1.38 -38.93
C GLY A 144 -5.33 2.09 -38.69
N PRO A 145 -6.34 1.39 -38.14
CA PRO A 145 -7.65 1.97 -37.84
C PRO A 145 -7.60 3.02 -36.71
N ASP A 146 -8.54 3.97 -36.74
CA ASP A 146 -8.93 4.81 -35.60
C ASP A 146 -10.04 4.13 -34.79
N TRP A 147 -10.19 4.47 -33.51
CA TRP A 147 -11.34 4.01 -32.72
C TRP A 147 -11.71 4.99 -31.62
N LYS A 148 -12.94 4.86 -31.10
CA LYS A 148 -13.41 5.71 -30.00
C LYS A 148 -12.99 5.10 -28.66
N VAL A 149 -11.78 5.46 -28.23
CA VAL A 149 -11.24 5.11 -26.91
C VAL A 149 -12.25 5.48 -25.81
N PRO A 150 -12.79 4.52 -25.04
CA PRO A 150 -13.55 4.83 -23.82
C PRO A 150 -12.60 5.41 -22.78
N LEU A 151 -12.93 6.54 -22.14
CA LEU A 151 -12.04 7.27 -21.21
C LEU A 151 -12.69 7.43 -19.83
N GLY A 152 -11.89 7.77 -18.82
CA GLY A 152 -12.31 7.90 -17.41
C GLY A 152 -11.55 6.99 -16.45
N ARG A 153 -10.45 6.37 -16.89
CA ARG A 153 -9.64 5.47 -16.06
C ARG A 153 -8.94 6.23 -14.92
N ARG A 154 -8.64 5.51 -13.85
CA ARG A 154 -7.75 5.92 -12.76
C ARG A 154 -6.44 5.18 -12.85
N ASP A 155 -5.40 5.84 -12.34
CA ASP A 155 -4.06 5.29 -12.22
C ASP A 155 -3.97 4.30 -11.04
N SER A 156 -3.23 3.21 -11.25
CA SER A 156 -2.99 2.21 -10.23
C SER A 156 -2.15 2.72 -9.07
N LEU A 157 -2.50 2.24 -7.87
CA LEU A 157 -1.70 2.43 -6.67
C LEU A 157 -0.69 1.28 -6.46
N THR A 158 -0.62 0.28 -7.33
CA THR A 158 0.33 -0.85 -7.22
C THR A 158 0.90 -1.24 -8.57
N ALA A 159 1.94 -2.08 -8.55
CA ALA A 159 2.43 -2.81 -9.72
C ALA A 159 2.81 -4.23 -9.29
N ASN A 160 2.65 -5.21 -10.17
CA ASN A 160 2.81 -6.63 -9.84
C ASN A 160 3.80 -7.34 -10.78
N ARG A 161 5.09 -7.25 -10.44
CA ARG A 161 6.17 -7.94 -11.16
C ARG A 161 5.98 -9.46 -11.28
N THR A 162 5.39 -10.11 -10.28
CA THR A 162 5.16 -11.57 -10.31
C THR A 162 4.11 -11.90 -11.37
N LEU A 163 2.97 -11.22 -11.33
CA LEU A 163 1.89 -11.39 -12.29
C LEU A 163 2.33 -11.04 -13.72
N ALA A 164 3.23 -10.06 -13.89
CA ALA A 164 3.85 -9.75 -15.18
C ALA A 164 4.76 -10.88 -15.71
N ASN A 165 5.43 -11.65 -14.84
CA ASN A 165 6.16 -12.86 -15.27
C ASN A 165 5.23 -14.03 -15.64
N GLU A 166 4.02 -14.07 -15.08
CA GLU A 166 3.07 -15.19 -15.23
C GLU A 166 2.09 -15.01 -16.39
N ASN A 167 1.58 -13.79 -16.61
CA ASN A 167 0.51 -13.51 -17.56
C ASN A 167 0.99 -13.06 -18.94
N LEU A 168 2.13 -12.37 -19.05
CA LEU A 168 2.59 -11.83 -20.34
C LEU A 168 3.03 -12.99 -21.28
N PRO A 169 2.39 -13.15 -22.46
CA PRO A 169 2.73 -14.24 -23.37
C PRO A 169 4.18 -14.15 -23.89
N ALA A 170 4.92 -15.25 -23.86
CA ALA A 170 6.29 -15.28 -24.36
C ALA A 170 6.33 -15.59 -25.88
N PRO A 171 7.34 -15.09 -26.61
CA PRO A 171 7.46 -15.24 -28.09
C PRO A 171 7.65 -16.68 -28.59
N PHE A 172 7.85 -17.63 -27.66
CA PHE A 172 8.03 -19.07 -27.88
C PHE A 172 6.86 -19.90 -27.33
N PHE A 173 5.72 -19.28 -27.00
CA PHE A 173 4.51 -20.02 -26.64
C PHE A 173 3.92 -20.72 -27.86
N ASN A 174 3.49 -21.97 -27.68
CA ASN A 174 2.67 -22.69 -28.64
C ASN A 174 1.21 -22.22 -28.58
N LEU A 175 0.39 -22.61 -29.56
CA LEU A 175 -0.99 -22.15 -29.67
C LEU A 175 -1.83 -22.40 -28.40
N THR A 176 -1.67 -23.54 -27.72
CA THR A 176 -2.39 -23.83 -26.47
C THR A 176 -2.09 -22.79 -25.39
N ARG A 177 -0.81 -22.48 -25.16
CA ARG A 177 -0.40 -21.48 -24.16
C ARG A 177 -0.84 -20.06 -24.53
N LEU A 178 -0.87 -19.72 -25.82
CA LEU A 178 -1.40 -18.44 -26.30
C LEU A 178 -2.90 -18.32 -26.02
N LYS A 179 -3.69 -19.34 -26.39
CA LYS A 179 -5.14 -19.36 -26.13
C LYS A 179 -5.45 -19.32 -24.64
N ASP A 180 -4.69 -20.02 -23.80
CA ASP A 180 -4.86 -19.96 -22.34
C ASP A 180 -4.51 -18.59 -21.76
N ALA A 181 -3.46 -17.92 -22.24
CA ALA A 181 -3.09 -16.60 -21.77
C ALA A 181 -4.17 -15.54 -22.10
N PHE A 182 -4.72 -15.56 -23.32
CA PHE A 182 -5.79 -14.64 -23.71
C PHE A 182 -7.13 -14.97 -23.02
N ARG A 183 -7.48 -16.25 -22.90
CA ARG A 183 -8.69 -16.70 -22.20
C ARG A 183 -8.69 -16.31 -20.72
N LYS A 184 -7.54 -16.29 -20.04
CA LYS A 184 -7.40 -15.77 -18.67
C LYS A 184 -7.79 -14.29 -18.56
N GLN A 185 -7.59 -13.51 -19.61
CA GLN A 185 -7.97 -12.09 -19.70
C GLN A 185 -9.39 -11.87 -20.23
N GLY A 186 -10.19 -12.93 -20.40
CA GLY A 186 -11.53 -12.85 -20.98
C GLY A 186 -11.57 -12.63 -22.49
N LEU A 187 -10.44 -12.75 -23.18
CA LEU A 187 -10.33 -12.58 -24.64
C LEU A 187 -10.47 -13.91 -25.39
N ASP A 188 -11.13 -13.88 -26.54
CA ASP A 188 -11.43 -15.06 -27.35
C ASP A 188 -10.35 -15.37 -28.41
N THR A 189 -10.59 -16.39 -29.25
CA THR A 189 -9.61 -16.82 -30.26
C THR A 189 -9.49 -15.84 -31.44
N THR A 190 -10.54 -15.07 -31.72
CA THR A 190 -10.49 -13.94 -32.67
C THR A 190 -9.67 -12.80 -32.09
N ASP A 191 -9.86 -12.49 -30.81
CA ASP A 191 -9.10 -11.44 -30.12
C ASP A 191 -7.60 -11.75 -30.09
N LEU A 192 -7.22 -13.02 -29.84
CA LEU A 192 -5.84 -13.51 -29.98
C LEU A 192 -5.28 -13.21 -31.37
N VAL A 193 -5.94 -13.69 -32.44
CA VAL A 193 -5.43 -13.53 -33.81
C VAL A 193 -5.39 -12.06 -34.22
N ALA A 194 -6.39 -11.26 -33.84
CA ALA A 194 -6.47 -9.85 -34.17
C ALA A 194 -5.36 -9.05 -33.45
N LEU A 195 -5.21 -9.19 -32.12
CA LEU A 195 -4.21 -8.45 -31.35
C LEU A 195 -2.78 -8.85 -31.73
N SER A 196 -2.52 -10.12 -32.08
CA SER A 196 -1.25 -10.55 -32.67
C SER A 196 -0.93 -9.81 -33.99
N GLY A 197 -1.94 -9.31 -34.71
CA GLY A 197 -1.75 -8.45 -35.88
C GLY A 197 -1.01 -7.14 -35.59
N ALA A 198 -0.88 -6.71 -34.32
CA ALA A 198 0.00 -5.61 -33.94
C ALA A 198 1.48 -5.89 -34.23
N HIS A 199 1.88 -7.15 -34.44
CA HIS A 199 3.22 -7.51 -34.92
C HIS A 199 3.44 -7.23 -36.42
N THR A 200 2.50 -6.64 -37.15
CA THR A 200 2.74 -6.22 -38.54
C THR A 200 3.75 -5.07 -38.69
N PHE A 201 4.12 -4.41 -37.60
CA PHE A 201 5.06 -3.29 -37.59
C PHE A 201 5.93 -3.29 -36.32
N GLY A 202 7.09 -2.64 -36.39
CA GLY A 202 8.10 -2.71 -35.33
C GLY A 202 9.16 -3.79 -35.57
N ARG A 203 9.95 -4.08 -34.54
CA ARG A 203 11.13 -4.97 -34.60
C ARG A 203 11.29 -5.81 -33.34
N ALA A 204 11.81 -7.03 -33.47
CA ALA A 204 12.23 -7.88 -32.36
C ALA A 204 13.77 -7.98 -32.30
N HIS A 205 14.32 -8.23 -31.12
CA HIS A 205 15.74 -8.57 -30.95
C HIS A 205 16.01 -10.03 -31.32
N CYS A 206 17.17 -10.32 -31.91
CA CYS A 206 17.63 -11.67 -32.26
C CYS A 206 17.47 -12.69 -31.12
N SER A 207 17.70 -12.28 -29.87
CA SER A 207 17.56 -13.11 -28.67
C SER A 207 16.20 -13.79 -28.52
N PHE A 208 15.13 -13.25 -29.13
CA PHE A 208 13.79 -13.85 -29.10
C PHE A 208 13.55 -14.88 -30.21
N ILE A 209 14.44 -15.00 -31.19
CA ILE A 209 14.33 -15.93 -32.32
C ILE A 209 15.49 -16.93 -32.45
N LEU A 210 16.61 -16.75 -31.74
CA LEU A 210 17.79 -17.62 -31.87
C LEU A 210 17.47 -19.11 -31.73
N ASP A 211 16.70 -19.52 -30.73
CA ASP A 211 16.29 -20.93 -30.58
C ASP A 211 15.47 -21.39 -31.80
N ARG A 212 14.56 -20.57 -32.31
CA ARG A 212 13.79 -20.86 -33.53
C ARG A 212 14.67 -21.01 -34.77
N LEU A 213 15.76 -20.26 -34.87
CA LEU A 213 16.71 -20.34 -35.99
C LEU A 213 17.72 -21.49 -35.89
N TYR A 214 18.03 -22.00 -34.69
CA TYR A 214 19.18 -22.89 -34.47
C TYR A 214 18.92 -24.13 -33.61
N ASN A 215 17.99 -24.09 -32.66
CA ASN A 215 17.79 -25.13 -31.65
C ASN A 215 16.30 -25.27 -31.24
N PHE A 216 15.41 -25.32 -32.22
CA PHE A 216 13.98 -25.29 -32.01
C PHE A 216 13.56 -26.49 -31.15
N SER A 217 12.89 -26.20 -30.02
CA SER A 217 12.51 -27.20 -29.00
C SER A 217 13.66 -28.12 -28.54
N GLY A 218 14.92 -27.65 -28.56
CA GLY A 218 16.08 -28.43 -28.13
C GLY A 218 16.58 -29.47 -29.16
N THR A 219 16.11 -29.40 -30.41
CA THR A 219 16.43 -30.41 -31.45
C THR A 219 17.78 -30.22 -32.15
N GLY A 220 18.51 -29.14 -31.87
CA GLY A 220 19.70 -28.73 -32.62
C GLY A 220 19.42 -28.36 -34.10
N ARG A 221 18.16 -28.08 -34.44
CA ARG A 221 17.69 -27.78 -35.79
C ARG A 221 16.79 -26.53 -35.80
N PRO A 222 16.64 -25.83 -36.94
CA PRO A 222 15.67 -24.75 -37.07
C PRO A 222 14.23 -25.26 -36.97
N ASP A 223 13.31 -24.34 -36.67
CA ASP A 223 11.86 -24.56 -36.71
C ASP A 223 11.41 -25.08 -38.10
N PRO A 224 10.76 -26.27 -38.18
CA PRO A 224 10.32 -26.84 -39.46
C PRO A 224 9.14 -26.08 -40.10
N THR A 225 8.52 -25.15 -39.38
CA THR A 225 7.44 -24.28 -39.89
C THR A 225 7.95 -23.00 -40.54
N LEU A 226 9.24 -22.70 -40.47
CA LEU A 226 9.87 -21.51 -41.03
C LEU A 226 10.34 -21.73 -42.48
N ASP A 227 10.05 -20.79 -43.39
CA ASP A 227 10.54 -20.80 -44.78
C ASP A 227 12.07 -20.88 -44.84
N THR A 228 12.60 -21.73 -45.71
CA THR A 228 14.05 -22.01 -45.78
C THR A 228 14.86 -20.86 -46.33
N THR A 229 14.27 -20.03 -47.21
CA THR A 229 14.94 -18.83 -47.74
C THR A 229 14.96 -17.73 -46.69
N TYR A 230 13.83 -17.50 -46.03
CA TYR A 230 13.73 -16.53 -44.94
C TYR A 230 14.59 -16.93 -43.72
N LEU A 231 14.69 -18.23 -43.39
CA LEU A 231 15.65 -18.74 -42.40
C LEU A 231 17.09 -18.34 -42.72
N GLN A 232 17.53 -18.44 -43.98
CA GLN A 232 18.88 -18.02 -44.37
C GLN A 232 19.06 -16.51 -44.22
N GLN A 233 18.05 -15.71 -44.56
CA GLN A 233 18.05 -14.25 -44.36
C GLN A 233 18.09 -13.88 -42.85
N LEU A 234 17.32 -14.56 -42.01
CA LEU A 234 17.31 -14.34 -40.57
C LEU A 234 18.64 -14.75 -39.93
N ARG A 235 19.25 -15.86 -40.36
CA ARG A 235 20.57 -16.30 -39.89
C ARG A 235 21.72 -15.36 -40.28
N SER A 236 21.60 -14.60 -41.38
CA SER A 236 22.60 -13.58 -41.73
C SER A 236 22.47 -12.31 -40.87
N GLN A 237 21.25 -11.98 -40.42
CA GLN A 237 20.99 -10.85 -39.51
C GLN A 237 21.25 -11.20 -38.04
N CYS A 238 20.98 -12.45 -37.66
CA CYS A 238 21.11 -13.01 -36.30
C CYS A 238 22.00 -14.26 -36.28
N PRO A 239 23.32 -14.13 -36.56
CA PRO A 239 24.23 -15.26 -36.50
C PRO A 239 24.35 -15.82 -35.06
N GLN A 240 24.50 -17.15 -34.93
CA GLN A 240 24.68 -17.82 -33.65
C GLN A 240 25.95 -17.32 -32.94
N GLY A 241 25.82 -16.80 -31.71
CA GLY A 241 26.90 -16.14 -30.99
C GLY A 241 27.23 -14.71 -31.45
N GLY A 242 26.44 -14.14 -32.36
CA GLY A 242 26.57 -12.78 -32.85
C GLY A 242 25.89 -11.71 -31.98
N PRO A 243 25.94 -10.43 -32.41
CA PRO A 243 25.29 -9.32 -31.70
C PRO A 243 23.76 -9.44 -31.70
N ASN A 244 23.12 -8.90 -30.66
CA ASN A 244 21.67 -8.95 -30.49
C ASN A 244 20.93 -7.90 -31.35
N ASN A 245 21.08 -8.01 -32.68
CA ASN A 245 20.52 -7.09 -33.66
C ASN A 245 18.98 -7.02 -33.60
N LEU A 246 18.41 -5.99 -34.21
CA LEU A 246 16.98 -5.87 -34.44
C LEU A 246 16.60 -6.41 -35.82
N VAL A 247 15.50 -7.14 -35.87
CA VAL A 247 14.89 -7.69 -37.09
C VAL A 247 13.45 -7.19 -37.20
N ASN A 248 13.04 -6.79 -38.41
CA ASN A 248 11.66 -6.38 -38.68
C ASN A 248 10.70 -7.57 -38.57
N PHE A 249 9.57 -7.37 -37.88
CA PHE A 249 8.50 -8.37 -37.85
C PHE A 249 7.88 -8.54 -39.25
N ASP A 250 7.56 -7.44 -39.93
CA ASP A 250 7.23 -7.45 -41.35
C ASP A 250 8.46 -7.02 -42.17
N PRO A 251 9.00 -7.89 -43.06
CA PRO A 251 10.16 -7.55 -43.87
C PRO A 251 9.86 -6.57 -45.02
N THR A 252 8.58 -6.28 -45.30
CA THR A 252 8.09 -5.46 -46.41
C THR A 252 7.62 -4.08 -45.94
N THR A 253 6.78 -4.03 -44.90
CA THR A 253 6.13 -2.81 -44.39
C THR A 253 6.38 -2.58 -42.88
N PRO A 254 7.65 -2.56 -42.41
CA PRO A 254 8.03 -2.62 -40.99
C PRO A 254 7.60 -1.44 -40.11
N ASP A 255 7.01 -0.41 -40.70
CA ASP A 255 6.55 0.83 -40.06
C ASP A 255 5.05 1.12 -40.30
N THR A 256 4.31 0.18 -40.90
CA THR A 256 2.90 0.35 -41.29
C THR A 256 2.02 -0.75 -40.71
N ILE A 257 0.85 -0.39 -40.16
CA ILE A 257 -0.20 -1.35 -39.82
C ILE A 257 -0.98 -1.70 -41.09
N ASP A 258 -0.84 -2.94 -41.54
CA ASP A 258 -1.58 -3.50 -42.66
C ASP A 258 -1.79 -5.02 -42.43
N LYS A 259 -2.25 -5.75 -43.46
CA LYS A 259 -2.50 -7.19 -43.36
C LYS A 259 -1.29 -8.08 -43.70
N ALA A 260 -0.12 -7.50 -44.02
CA ALA A 260 1.04 -8.23 -44.52
C ALA A 260 1.62 -9.21 -43.47
N TYR A 261 1.45 -8.92 -42.18
CA TYR A 261 1.65 -9.91 -41.10
C TYR A 261 1.00 -11.28 -41.41
N TYR A 262 -0.29 -11.30 -41.74
CA TYR A 262 -1.00 -12.54 -42.05
C TYR A 262 -0.57 -13.14 -43.39
N SER A 263 -0.21 -12.30 -44.37
CA SER A 263 0.42 -12.78 -45.62
C SER A 263 1.73 -13.51 -45.34
N ASN A 264 2.56 -12.99 -44.44
CA ASN A 264 3.81 -13.61 -44.00
C ASN A 264 3.55 -14.94 -43.28
N LEU A 265 2.55 -15.04 -42.38
CA LEU A 265 2.21 -16.30 -41.71
C LEU A 265 1.84 -17.40 -42.72
N VAL A 266 1.05 -17.07 -43.75
CA VAL A 266 0.61 -18.00 -44.79
C VAL A 266 1.79 -18.54 -45.61
N VAL A 267 2.81 -17.71 -45.87
CA VAL A 267 4.03 -18.12 -46.58
C VAL A 267 5.19 -18.54 -45.65
N LYS A 268 4.88 -18.90 -44.39
CA LYS A 268 5.86 -19.41 -43.40
C LYS A 268 6.96 -18.41 -42.99
N LYS A 269 6.62 -17.12 -42.98
CA LYS A 269 7.50 -15.98 -42.66
C LYS A 269 7.08 -15.19 -41.42
N GLY A 270 6.23 -15.73 -40.54
CA GLY A 270 6.08 -15.15 -39.19
C GLY A 270 7.45 -15.11 -38.50
N LEU A 271 7.76 -14.03 -37.76
CA LEU A 271 9.09 -13.82 -37.17
C LEU A 271 9.27 -14.63 -35.87
N LEU A 272 8.30 -14.54 -34.95
CA LEU A 272 8.31 -15.32 -33.72
C LEU A 272 7.71 -16.72 -33.93
N GLN A 273 7.98 -17.64 -33.01
CA GLN A 273 7.27 -18.92 -33.01
C GLN A 273 5.79 -18.68 -32.72
N SER A 274 5.47 -17.87 -31.71
CA SER A 274 4.10 -17.57 -31.30
C SER A 274 3.23 -17.03 -32.45
N ASP A 275 3.82 -16.28 -33.38
CA ASP A 275 3.14 -15.79 -34.58
C ASP A 275 2.83 -16.95 -35.55
N GLN A 276 3.83 -17.78 -35.86
CA GLN A 276 3.70 -18.83 -36.87
C GLN A 276 2.76 -19.97 -36.42
N GLU A 277 2.65 -20.22 -35.11
CA GLU A 277 1.70 -21.17 -34.51
C GLU A 277 0.24 -20.84 -34.90
N LEU A 278 -0.13 -19.56 -35.04
CA LEU A 278 -1.49 -19.14 -35.44
C LEU A 278 -1.94 -19.70 -36.80
N PHE A 279 -1.01 -20.07 -37.68
CA PHE A 279 -1.31 -20.66 -38.99
C PHE A 279 -0.73 -22.08 -39.21
N SER A 280 0.34 -22.44 -38.49
CA SER A 280 1.07 -23.69 -38.70
C SER A 280 0.75 -24.81 -37.70
N THR A 281 0.01 -24.55 -36.62
CA THR A 281 -0.52 -25.63 -35.76
C THR A 281 -1.59 -26.43 -36.54
N PRO A 282 -1.41 -27.76 -36.77
CA PRO A 282 -2.34 -28.53 -37.59
C PRO A 282 -3.77 -28.56 -37.04
N GLY A 283 -4.76 -28.23 -37.88
CA GLY A 283 -6.18 -28.26 -37.53
C GLY A 283 -6.64 -27.12 -36.60
N ALA A 284 -5.81 -26.10 -36.38
CA ALA A 284 -6.13 -24.97 -35.51
C ALA A 284 -7.32 -24.12 -36.02
N ASP A 285 -8.17 -23.71 -35.08
CA ASP A 285 -9.31 -22.81 -35.30
C ASP A 285 -8.91 -21.35 -35.58
N THR A 286 -7.63 -21.02 -35.41
CA THR A 286 -7.03 -19.74 -35.84
C THR A 286 -6.78 -19.67 -37.36
N ILE A 287 -6.59 -20.80 -38.06
CA ILE A 287 -6.27 -20.84 -39.50
C ILE A 287 -7.32 -20.12 -40.36
N PRO A 288 -8.64 -20.33 -40.18
CA PRO A 288 -9.66 -19.60 -40.93
C PRO A 288 -9.64 -18.10 -40.66
N ILE A 289 -9.30 -17.68 -39.44
CA ILE A 289 -9.24 -16.27 -39.03
C ILE A 289 -8.05 -15.57 -39.70
N VAL A 290 -6.85 -16.17 -39.62
CA VAL A 290 -5.65 -15.72 -40.32
C VAL A 290 -5.89 -15.64 -41.84
N THR A 291 -6.53 -16.67 -42.41
CA THR A 291 -6.86 -16.68 -43.86
C THR A 291 -7.79 -15.53 -44.24
N ARG A 292 -8.80 -15.24 -43.41
CA ARG A 292 -9.74 -14.15 -43.63
C ARG A 292 -9.07 -12.78 -43.54
N PHE A 293 -8.26 -12.54 -42.51
CA PHE A 293 -7.50 -11.29 -42.34
C PHE A 293 -6.43 -11.10 -43.44
N ASN A 294 -5.79 -12.18 -43.90
CA ASN A 294 -4.92 -12.16 -45.08
C ASN A 294 -5.67 -11.83 -46.39
N SER A 295 -6.93 -12.24 -46.52
CA SER A 295 -7.74 -11.90 -47.70
C SER A 295 -8.18 -10.44 -47.70
N ASP A 296 -8.65 -9.92 -46.55
CA ASP A 296 -9.30 -8.61 -46.44
C ASP A 296 -8.76 -7.80 -45.24
N GLN A 297 -8.12 -6.67 -45.55
CA GLN A 297 -7.54 -5.77 -44.54
C GLN A 297 -8.61 -5.04 -43.73
N LYS A 298 -9.79 -4.74 -44.31
CA LYS A 298 -10.87 -4.09 -43.57
C LYS A 298 -11.38 -5.02 -42.48
N VAL A 299 -11.54 -6.31 -42.78
CA VAL A 299 -11.98 -7.30 -41.80
C VAL A 299 -10.94 -7.49 -40.67
N PHE A 300 -9.64 -7.41 -40.98
CA PHE A 300 -8.61 -7.33 -39.94
C PHE A 300 -8.78 -6.07 -39.08
N PHE A 301 -8.89 -4.89 -39.69
CA PHE A 301 -8.99 -3.61 -38.97
C PHE A 301 -10.24 -3.53 -38.08
N ASP A 302 -11.40 -3.96 -38.57
CA ASP A 302 -12.65 -4.03 -37.80
C ASP A 302 -12.50 -4.93 -36.56
N ALA A 303 -11.80 -6.07 -36.69
CA ALA A 303 -11.52 -6.97 -35.58
C ALA A 303 -10.45 -6.42 -34.63
N PHE A 304 -9.44 -5.72 -35.16
CA PHE A 304 -8.38 -5.09 -34.37
C PHE A 304 -8.93 -3.97 -33.49
N GLU A 305 -9.77 -3.08 -34.03
CA GLU A 305 -10.52 -2.07 -33.25
C GLU A 305 -11.30 -2.73 -32.10
N ALA A 306 -12.14 -3.71 -32.42
CA ALA A 306 -12.97 -4.38 -31.42
C ALA A 306 -12.14 -5.05 -30.32
N SER A 307 -11.04 -5.71 -30.68
CA SER A 307 -10.15 -6.41 -29.75
C SER A 307 -9.31 -5.44 -28.92
N MET A 308 -8.87 -4.31 -29.49
CA MET A 308 -8.18 -3.24 -28.75
C MET A 308 -9.11 -2.55 -27.75
N ILE A 309 -10.39 -2.37 -28.08
CA ILE A 309 -11.40 -1.85 -27.13
C ILE A 309 -11.67 -2.87 -26.01
N LYS A 310 -11.87 -4.17 -26.34
CA LYS A 310 -12.01 -5.23 -25.32
C LYS A 310 -10.80 -5.26 -24.39
N MET A 311 -9.59 -5.30 -24.95
CA MET A 311 -8.34 -5.34 -24.19
C MET A 311 -8.21 -4.10 -23.30
N GLY A 312 -8.39 -2.89 -23.86
CA GLY A 312 -8.30 -1.62 -23.14
C GLY A 312 -9.30 -1.42 -22.00
N ASN A 313 -10.24 -2.34 -21.82
CA ASN A 313 -11.24 -2.35 -20.75
C ASN A 313 -10.99 -3.45 -19.69
N ILE A 314 -9.92 -4.25 -19.80
CA ILE A 314 -9.52 -5.23 -18.79
C ILE A 314 -9.10 -4.51 -17.50
N GLY A 315 -9.65 -4.93 -16.35
CA GLY A 315 -9.18 -4.51 -15.02
C GLY A 315 -9.16 -3.00 -14.75
N VAL A 316 -9.96 -2.21 -15.48
CA VAL A 316 -9.92 -0.74 -15.39
C VAL A 316 -10.36 -0.22 -14.03
N LEU A 317 -9.58 0.67 -13.45
CA LEU A 317 -9.93 1.42 -12.24
C LEU A 317 -10.73 2.67 -12.62
N THR A 318 -11.78 2.99 -11.87
CA THR A 318 -12.63 4.18 -12.11
C THR A 318 -12.96 4.90 -10.80
N GLY A 319 -13.47 6.13 -10.86
CA GLY A 319 -13.97 6.87 -9.70
C GLY A 319 -12.92 7.10 -8.61
N LYS A 320 -12.98 6.30 -7.53
CA LYS A 320 -12.07 6.31 -6.36
C LYS A 320 -11.18 5.06 -6.24
N GLN A 321 -11.21 4.14 -7.22
CA GLN A 321 -10.45 2.89 -7.19
C GLN A 321 -8.94 3.06 -7.44
N GLY A 322 -8.53 4.27 -7.85
CA GLY A 322 -7.15 4.66 -8.08
C GLY A 322 -7.03 6.18 -8.12
N GLU A 323 -5.89 6.70 -8.60
CA GLU A 323 -5.54 8.12 -8.53
C GLU A 323 -5.47 8.83 -9.90
N ILE A 324 -5.02 10.09 -9.88
CA ILE A 324 -4.54 10.81 -11.07
C ILE A 324 -3.13 11.29 -10.74
N ARG A 325 -2.11 10.54 -11.18
CA ARG A 325 -0.71 10.92 -10.95
C ARG A 325 -0.40 12.25 -11.62
N LYS A 326 0.56 13.03 -11.10
CA LYS A 326 1.18 14.16 -11.84
C LYS A 326 2.33 13.70 -12.73
N HIS A 327 3.03 12.64 -12.33
CA HIS A 327 4.10 12.00 -13.09
C HIS A 327 3.82 10.50 -13.16
N CYS A 328 3.79 9.90 -14.35
CA CYS A 328 3.31 8.53 -14.51
C CYS A 328 4.23 7.47 -13.91
N ASN A 329 5.50 7.83 -13.71
CA ASN A 329 6.55 6.94 -13.22
C ASN A 329 6.56 6.72 -11.71
N PHE A 330 5.71 7.40 -10.93
CA PHE A 330 5.58 7.21 -9.49
C PHE A 330 4.11 7.27 -9.11
N GLN A 331 3.71 6.54 -8.06
CA GLN A 331 2.45 6.85 -7.36
C GLN A 331 2.44 8.35 -7.02
N GLN A 332 1.27 8.96 -6.89
CA GLN A 332 1.18 10.26 -6.24
C GLN A 332 1.40 10.07 -4.75
N ALA A 333 2.68 9.99 -4.37
CA ALA A 333 3.10 9.94 -3.00
C ALA A 333 2.47 11.13 -2.26
N LEU A 334 1.85 10.86 -1.11
CA LEU A 334 1.88 11.84 -0.04
C LEU A 334 3.36 12.21 0.17
N PRO A 335 3.70 13.52 0.12
CA PRO A 335 4.81 14.01 -0.71
C PRO A 335 6.20 13.49 -0.31
N ASN A 336 6.88 12.90 -1.30
CA ASN A 336 8.27 12.42 -1.31
C ASN A 336 8.68 12.24 -2.81
N ASN A 337 9.88 12.51 -3.37
CA ASN A 337 11.15 13.08 -2.88
C ASN A 337 12.09 13.48 -4.06
N ASN A 338 12.78 14.62 -4.02
CA ASN A 338 14.26 14.61 -4.14
C ASN A 338 14.96 15.92 -3.71
N SER A 339 15.97 15.79 -2.85
CA SER A 339 16.92 16.80 -2.36
C SER A 339 16.39 18.08 -1.69
N ILE A 340 15.14 18.52 -1.90
CA ILE A 340 14.51 19.57 -1.11
C ILE A 340 13.03 19.24 -0.82
N ARG A 341 12.77 18.09 -0.16
CA ARG A 341 11.43 17.71 0.33
C ARG A 341 10.70 18.86 1.05
N GLY A 342 11.42 19.65 1.82
CA GLY A 342 10.87 20.82 2.51
C GLY A 342 10.35 21.91 1.56
N LEU A 343 10.94 22.07 0.37
CA LEU A 343 10.48 23.02 -0.65
C LEU A 343 9.24 22.49 -1.38
N ASP A 344 9.19 21.19 -1.70
CA ASP A 344 7.98 20.56 -2.26
C ASP A 344 6.80 20.74 -1.28
N VAL A 345 7.01 20.41 0.00
CA VAL A 345 6.03 20.62 1.07
C VAL A 345 5.67 22.10 1.26
N VAL A 346 6.63 23.04 1.20
CA VAL A 346 6.34 24.48 1.27
C VAL A 346 5.58 24.99 0.04
N ASN A 347 5.83 24.44 -1.15
CA ASN A 347 5.10 24.76 -2.37
C ASN A 347 3.68 24.17 -2.36
N ASP A 348 3.49 22.98 -1.80
CA ASP A 348 2.18 22.38 -1.59
C ASP A 348 1.36 23.18 -0.55
N ILE A 349 1.97 23.53 0.59
CA ILE A 349 1.35 24.40 1.59
C ILE A 349 1.05 25.78 0.99
N LYS A 350 1.98 26.36 0.20
CA LYS A 350 1.75 27.62 -0.50
C LYS A 350 0.58 27.54 -1.46
N THR A 351 0.50 26.49 -2.26
CA THR A 351 -0.61 26.27 -3.20
C THR A 351 -1.94 26.15 -2.44
N ALA A 352 -1.96 25.41 -1.33
CA ALA A 352 -3.13 25.29 -0.46
C ALA A 352 -3.51 26.64 0.19
N VAL A 353 -2.53 27.44 0.62
CA VAL A 353 -2.76 28.77 1.22
C VAL A 353 -3.20 29.79 0.17
N GLU A 354 -2.64 29.79 -1.03
CA GLU A 354 -3.04 30.69 -2.13
C GLU A 354 -4.45 30.41 -2.65
N ASN A 355 -4.89 29.14 -2.61
CA ASN A 355 -6.27 28.76 -2.93
C ASN A 355 -7.31 29.30 -1.92
N VAL A 356 -6.89 29.69 -0.72
CA VAL A 356 -7.77 30.23 0.34
C VAL A 356 -7.57 31.74 0.54
N CYS A 357 -6.33 32.22 0.47
CA CYS A 357 -5.89 33.58 0.78
C CYS A 357 -4.82 34.05 -0.25
N PRO A 358 -5.17 34.28 -1.52
CA PRO A 358 -4.20 34.59 -2.58
C PRO A 358 -3.43 35.89 -2.28
N ASN A 359 -2.10 35.84 -2.40
CA ASN A 359 -1.15 36.94 -2.15
C ASN A 359 -1.10 37.47 -0.69
N VAL A 360 -1.63 36.75 0.30
CA VAL A 360 -1.66 37.22 1.70
C VAL A 360 -0.45 36.76 2.52
N VAL A 361 0.10 35.57 2.25
CA VAL A 361 1.18 34.95 3.02
C VAL A 361 2.38 34.66 2.11
N SER A 362 3.58 34.99 2.57
CA SER A 362 4.84 34.76 1.83
C SER A 362 5.33 33.32 1.95
N CYS A 363 6.13 32.86 0.98
CA CYS A 363 6.87 31.59 1.09
C CYS A 363 7.75 31.58 2.35
N ALA A 364 8.34 32.73 2.71
CA ALA A 364 9.13 32.91 3.92
C ALA A 364 8.32 32.63 5.20
N ASP A 365 7.08 33.12 5.30
CA ASP A 365 6.19 32.84 6.43
C ASP A 365 5.71 31.39 6.45
N ILE A 366 5.38 30.82 5.29
CA ILE A 366 5.01 29.40 5.16
C ILE A 366 6.14 28.48 5.62
N LEU A 367 7.38 28.70 5.16
CA LEU A 367 8.56 27.90 5.54
C LEU A 367 8.77 27.86 7.06
N THR A 368 8.47 28.97 7.73
CA THR A 368 8.70 29.14 9.16
C THR A 368 7.57 28.57 10.01
N ILE A 369 6.31 28.68 9.56
CA ILE A 369 5.18 27.93 10.15
C ILE A 369 5.42 26.42 9.99
N ALA A 370 5.89 25.97 8.82
CA ALA A 370 6.23 24.57 8.57
C ALA A 370 7.37 24.08 9.49
N ALA A 371 8.36 24.92 9.80
CA ALA A 371 9.42 24.60 10.76
C ALA A 371 8.90 24.45 12.19
N GLU A 372 8.00 25.34 12.66
CA GLU A 372 7.35 25.20 13.97
C GLU A 372 6.54 23.90 14.07
N VAL A 373 5.70 23.62 13.07
CA VAL A 373 4.87 22.40 13.04
C VAL A 373 5.75 21.14 12.98
N SER A 374 6.83 21.16 12.20
CA SER A 374 7.77 20.03 12.11
C SER A 374 8.46 19.76 13.45
N SER A 375 8.82 20.81 14.19
CA SER A 375 9.38 20.68 15.55
C SER A 375 8.38 20.00 16.49
N ILE A 376 7.12 20.46 16.51
CA ILE A 376 6.06 19.90 17.35
C ILE A 376 5.78 18.43 16.99
N LEU A 377 5.69 18.08 15.70
CA LEU A 377 5.43 16.71 15.23
C LEU A 377 6.55 15.73 15.59
N ALA A 378 7.80 16.19 15.61
CA ALA A 378 8.94 15.41 16.08
C ALA A 378 9.02 15.31 17.63
N GLY A 379 8.08 15.91 18.38
CA GLY A 379 8.06 15.93 19.85
C GLY A 379 8.88 17.06 20.48
N GLY A 380 9.32 18.04 19.68
CA GLY A 380 10.06 19.22 20.11
C GLY A 380 9.18 20.38 20.60
N PRO A 381 9.80 21.52 20.96
CA PRO A 381 9.08 22.69 21.43
C PRO A 381 8.28 23.39 20.31
N SER A 382 7.19 24.07 20.69
CA SER A 382 6.55 25.10 19.85
C SER A 382 7.46 26.33 19.82
N ILE A 383 7.95 26.65 18.62
CA ILE A 383 8.84 27.79 18.37
C ILE A 383 8.02 28.83 17.64
N LYS A 384 7.47 29.81 18.36
CA LYS A 384 6.64 30.87 17.77
C LYS A 384 7.51 31.89 17.06
N PHE A 385 7.29 32.07 15.77
CA PHE A 385 8.00 33.04 14.95
C PHE A 385 7.14 34.27 14.61
N PRO A 386 7.72 35.48 14.52
CA PRO A 386 7.03 36.64 13.96
C PRO A 386 6.71 36.45 12.47
N LEU A 387 5.43 36.58 12.11
CA LEU A 387 4.96 36.61 10.72
C LEU A 387 5.05 38.03 10.14
N GLY A 388 4.96 38.14 8.82
CA GLY A 388 5.09 39.40 8.06
C GLY A 388 6.40 39.54 7.29
N ARG A 389 7.15 38.44 7.09
CA ARG A 389 8.35 38.47 6.23
C ARG A 389 7.93 38.49 4.76
N ARG A 390 8.78 39.08 3.91
CA ARG A 390 8.58 39.15 2.47
C ARG A 390 9.50 38.18 1.75
N ASP A 391 9.03 37.65 0.63
CA ASP A 391 9.85 36.80 -0.22
C ASP A 391 10.96 37.60 -0.89
N SER A 392 12.14 36.99 -1.01
CA SER A 392 13.26 37.60 -1.73
C SER A 392 12.97 37.57 -3.22
N LEU A 393 13.10 38.73 -3.88
CA LEU A 393 12.97 38.83 -5.34
C LEU A 393 14.18 38.24 -6.09
N THR A 394 15.26 37.88 -5.37
CA THR A 394 16.46 37.27 -5.96
C THR A 394 17.00 36.13 -5.08
N ALA A 395 17.51 35.09 -5.73
CA ALA A 395 18.27 34.02 -5.08
C ALA A 395 19.77 34.30 -5.22
N ASN A 396 20.49 34.40 -4.10
CA ASN A 396 21.94 34.66 -4.11
C ASN A 396 22.71 33.42 -3.65
N ARG A 397 23.09 32.56 -4.62
CA ARG A 397 23.86 31.34 -4.37
C ARG A 397 25.23 31.61 -3.74
N THR A 398 25.88 32.71 -4.11
CA THR A 398 27.20 33.09 -3.56
C THR A 398 27.09 33.42 -2.07
N LEU A 399 26.09 34.22 -1.69
CA LEU A 399 25.82 34.55 -0.28
C LEU A 399 25.37 33.32 0.52
N ALA A 400 24.55 32.45 -0.06
CA ALA A 400 24.16 31.19 0.57
C ALA A 400 25.37 30.27 0.84
N ASN A 401 26.26 30.10 -0.15
CA ASN A 401 27.49 29.34 -0.01
C ASN A 401 28.51 29.96 0.98
N GLN A 402 28.40 31.27 1.25
CA GLN A 402 29.24 31.97 2.23
C GLN A 402 28.69 31.88 3.65
N ASN A 403 27.36 31.94 3.81
CA ASN A 403 26.70 32.01 5.10
C ASN A 403 26.30 30.63 5.68
N LEU A 404 26.16 29.60 4.85
CA LEU A 404 25.80 28.25 5.30
C LEU A 404 27.06 27.40 5.54
N PRO A 405 27.22 26.80 6.73
CA PRO A 405 28.33 25.92 7.01
C PRO A 405 28.24 24.61 6.20
N SER A 406 29.40 24.01 5.96
CA SER A 406 29.52 22.71 5.31
C SER A 406 29.31 21.57 6.32
N PRO A 407 28.83 20.38 5.91
CA PRO A 407 28.88 19.17 6.74
C PRO A 407 30.29 18.79 7.23
N PHE A 408 31.34 19.34 6.60
CA PHE A 408 32.74 19.16 6.96
C PHE A 408 33.34 20.34 7.76
N SER A 409 32.54 21.34 8.12
CA SER A 409 33.01 22.50 8.89
C SER A 409 33.48 22.11 10.30
N THR A 410 34.66 22.58 10.67
CA THR A 410 35.19 22.48 12.04
C THR A 410 34.37 23.32 13.02
N LEU A 411 34.48 23.04 14.32
CA LEU A 411 33.81 23.84 15.35
C LEU A 411 34.20 25.33 15.32
N GLY A 412 35.44 25.67 14.93
CA GLY A 412 35.84 27.07 14.71
C GLY A 412 35.01 27.70 13.59
N GLN A 413 35.01 27.08 12.42
CA GLN A 413 34.25 27.55 11.25
C GLN A 413 32.74 27.63 11.49
N LEU A 414 32.16 26.75 12.32
CA LEU A 414 30.76 26.84 12.74
C LEU A 414 30.51 28.08 13.61
N LYS A 415 31.38 28.34 14.59
CA LYS A 415 31.29 29.55 15.43
C LYS A 415 31.46 30.83 14.61
N ASP A 416 32.38 30.84 13.65
CA ASP A 416 32.59 31.97 12.76
C ASP A 416 31.35 32.22 11.88
N ALA A 417 30.78 31.17 11.28
CA ALA A 417 29.57 31.26 10.46
C ALA A 417 28.35 31.76 11.26
N PHE A 418 28.18 31.28 12.50
CA PHE A 418 27.09 31.73 13.39
C PHE A 418 27.30 33.17 13.87
N SER A 419 28.53 33.55 14.20
CA SER A 419 28.91 34.91 14.57
C SER A 419 28.62 35.94 13.45
N VAL A 420 28.84 35.57 12.18
CA VAL A 420 28.45 36.39 11.02
C VAL A 420 26.92 36.62 10.97
N GLN A 421 26.11 35.67 11.46
CA GLN A 421 24.65 35.82 11.60
C GLN A 421 24.23 36.46 12.94
N LYS A 422 25.19 36.93 13.76
CA LYS A 422 24.98 37.46 15.13
C LYS A 422 24.42 36.43 16.13
N LEU A 423 24.61 35.14 15.86
CA LEU A 423 24.27 34.04 16.76
C LEU A 423 25.50 33.65 17.58
N ASP A 424 25.30 33.37 18.87
CA ASP A 424 26.39 33.03 19.79
C ASP A 424 26.65 31.50 19.87
N THR A 425 27.52 31.08 20.80
CA THR A 425 27.79 29.64 20.99
C THR A 425 26.59 28.91 21.63
N THR A 426 25.73 29.60 22.39
CA THR A 426 24.49 29.08 22.98
C THR A 426 23.45 28.81 21.90
N ASP A 427 23.29 29.73 20.95
CA ASP A 427 22.43 29.54 19.78
C ASP A 427 22.89 28.36 18.93
N LEU A 428 24.22 28.19 18.78
CA LEU A 428 24.82 27.00 18.15
C LEU A 428 24.52 25.71 18.95
N VAL A 429 24.46 25.73 20.30
CA VAL A 429 23.94 24.58 21.09
C VAL A 429 22.51 24.29 20.66
N ALA A 430 21.63 25.28 20.77
CA ALA A 430 20.19 25.08 20.58
C ALA A 430 19.86 24.59 19.16
N LEU A 431 20.49 25.17 18.14
CA LEU A 431 20.24 24.85 16.74
C LEU A 431 20.90 23.53 16.31
N SER A 432 22.05 23.13 16.87
CA SER A 432 22.60 21.79 16.65
C SER A 432 21.73 20.67 17.25
N GLY A 433 20.85 21.01 18.20
CA GLY A 433 19.78 20.12 18.68
C GLY A 433 18.79 19.68 17.59
N ALA A 434 18.74 20.34 16.44
CA ALA A 434 17.96 19.88 15.30
C ALA A 434 18.50 18.55 14.71
N HIS A 435 19.76 18.18 14.96
CA HIS A 435 20.30 16.87 14.58
C HIS A 435 19.79 15.71 15.46
N THR A 436 18.89 15.95 16.43
CA THR A 436 18.14 14.87 17.11
C THR A 436 17.29 14.06 16.12
N PHE A 437 16.71 14.71 15.11
CA PHE A 437 15.88 14.08 14.08
C PHE A 437 16.48 14.28 12.69
N GLY A 438 16.47 13.24 11.85
CA GLY A 438 17.01 13.28 10.50
C GLY A 438 18.21 12.34 10.28
N ARG A 439 18.69 12.32 9.03
CA ARG A 439 19.63 11.32 8.53
C ARG A 439 20.66 11.93 7.58
N ALA A 440 21.92 11.50 7.68
CA ALA A 440 22.98 11.84 6.73
C ALA A 440 23.22 10.70 5.73
N HIS A 441 23.59 11.06 4.50
CA HIS A 441 24.13 10.09 3.55
C HIS A 441 25.56 9.66 3.92
N CYS A 442 25.89 8.37 3.73
CA CYS A 442 27.20 7.79 4.01
C CYS A 442 28.37 8.63 3.48
N PHE A 443 28.25 9.21 2.28
CA PHE A 443 29.24 10.10 1.67
C PHE A 443 29.77 11.18 2.63
N PHE A 444 28.92 11.76 3.49
CA PHE A 444 29.32 12.81 4.42
C PHE A 444 30.14 12.31 5.62
N ILE A 445 30.16 11.00 5.88
CA ILE A 445 30.86 10.41 7.05
C ILE A 445 31.99 9.45 6.67
N LEU A 446 32.08 8.97 5.42
CA LEU A 446 33.09 7.99 4.99
C LEU A 446 34.53 8.40 5.34
N SER A 447 34.88 9.68 5.20
CA SER A 447 36.21 10.20 5.60
C SER A 447 36.47 9.97 7.09
N ARG A 448 35.48 10.24 7.95
CA ARG A 448 35.54 10.03 9.39
C ARG A 448 35.64 8.55 9.79
N LEU A 449 34.99 7.65 9.05
CA LEU A 449 35.00 6.21 9.32
C LEU A 449 36.28 5.49 8.86
N TYR A 450 37.00 6.01 7.86
CA TYR A 450 38.10 5.29 7.21
C TYR A 450 39.41 6.05 7.08
N ASN A 451 39.38 7.38 6.90
CA ASN A 451 40.56 8.19 6.60
C ASN A 451 40.47 9.58 7.24
N PHE A 452 40.29 9.60 8.56
CA PHE A 452 40.11 10.83 9.31
C PHE A 452 41.37 11.69 9.22
N SER A 453 41.20 12.95 8.78
CA SER A 453 42.28 13.91 8.55
C SER A 453 43.44 13.38 7.68
N GLY A 454 43.16 12.46 6.74
CA GLY A 454 44.18 11.90 5.84
C GLY A 454 45.13 10.86 6.48
N THR A 455 44.84 10.41 7.70
CA THR A 455 45.73 9.52 8.48
C THR A 455 45.68 8.03 8.09
N GLY A 456 44.80 7.64 7.17
CA GLY A 456 44.50 6.24 6.86
C GLY A 456 43.83 5.47 8.02
N ARG A 457 43.30 6.19 9.02
CA ARG A 457 42.69 5.63 10.24
C ARG A 457 41.32 6.27 10.50
N PRO A 458 40.41 5.61 11.23
CA PRO A 458 39.16 6.20 11.68
C PRO A 458 39.38 7.36 12.68
N ASP A 459 38.37 8.21 12.85
CA ASP A 459 38.34 9.22 13.91
C ASP A 459 38.49 8.56 15.31
N PRO A 460 39.56 8.86 16.08
CA PRO A 460 39.77 8.30 17.42
C PRO A 460 38.77 8.84 18.46
N THR A 461 37.90 9.76 18.07
CA THR A 461 36.89 10.38 18.92
C THR A 461 35.50 9.76 18.79
N LEU A 462 35.34 8.76 17.90
CA LEU A 462 34.20 7.83 17.87
C LEU A 462 34.37 6.70 18.89
N ASP A 463 33.25 6.17 19.39
CA ASP A 463 33.22 4.88 20.10
C ASP A 463 33.57 3.73 19.13
N PRO A 464 34.47 2.78 19.49
CA PRO A 464 34.86 1.69 18.60
C PRO A 464 33.72 0.76 18.17
N THR A 465 32.72 0.54 19.04
CA THR A 465 31.56 -0.31 18.72
C THR A 465 30.65 0.40 17.72
N TYR A 466 30.38 1.68 17.96
CA TYR A 466 29.59 2.53 17.07
C TYR A 466 30.28 2.74 15.71
N LEU A 467 31.60 2.94 15.69
CA LEU A 467 32.40 2.96 14.46
C LEU A 467 32.18 1.68 13.63
N GLN A 468 32.17 0.50 14.26
CA GLN A 468 31.93 -0.74 13.54
C GLN A 468 30.48 -0.85 13.02
N GLN A 469 29.49 -0.40 13.78
CA GLN A 469 28.10 -0.30 13.32
C GLN A 469 27.98 0.62 12.10
N LEU A 470 28.58 1.81 12.16
CA LEU A 470 28.60 2.77 11.06
C LEU A 470 29.31 2.22 9.81
N ARG A 471 30.39 1.45 9.96
CA ARG A 471 31.10 0.79 8.85
C ARG A 471 30.28 -0.34 8.19
N ASN A 472 29.42 -1.02 8.95
CA ASN A 472 28.50 -2.01 8.39
C ASN A 472 27.40 -1.34 7.54
N ILE A 473 26.93 -0.15 7.95
CA ILE A 473 25.91 0.61 7.21
C ILE A 473 26.52 1.38 6.02
N CYS A 474 27.74 1.89 6.19
CA CYS A 474 28.48 2.68 5.20
C CYS A 474 29.84 2.05 4.85
N PRO A 475 29.87 0.88 4.18
CA PRO A 475 31.12 0.25 3.79
C PRO A 475 31.89 1.10 2.76
N GLN A 476 33.22 1.09 2.86
CA GLN A 476 34.10 1.83 1.93
C GLN A 476 33.91 1.31 0.48
N GLY A 477 33.47 2.20 -0.42
CA GLY A 477 33.12 1.83 -1.80
C GLY A 477 31.71 1.22 -1.98
N GLY A 478 30.91 1.17 -0.92
CA GLY A 478 29.53 0.68 -0.95
C GLY A 478 28.47 1.73 -1.30
N PRO A 479 27.17 1.35 -1.23
CA PRO A 479 26.06 2.25 -1.55
C PRO A 479 25.95 3.43 -0.57
N ASN A 480 25.46 4.56 -1.07
CA ASN A 480 25.33 5.81 -0.32
C ASN A 480 24.10 5.83 0.61
N ASN A 481 24.03 4.86 1.53
CA ASN A 481 22.92 4.66 2.46
C ASN A 481 22.68 5.89 3.37
N LEU A 482 21.50 5.95 3.99
CA LEU A 482 21.18 6.94 5.02
C LEU A 482 21.49 6.39 6.41
N VAL A 483 22.02 7.24 7.28
CA VAL A 483 22.36 6.96 8.69
C VAL A 483 21.71 8.02 9.57
N ASN A 484 21.05 7.61 10.64
CA ASN A 484 20.39 8.52 11.57
C ASN A 484 21.42 9.35 12.37
N PHE A 485 21.16 10.65 12.55
CA PHE A 485 22.03 11.49 13.38
C PHE A 485 21.97 11.08 14.86
N ASP A 486 20.78 10.75 15.38
CA ASP A 486 20.62 10.01 16.63
C ASP A 486 20.48 8.49 16.36
N PRO A 487 21.39 7.64 16.89
CA PRO A 487 21.34 6.20 16.69
C PRO A 487 20.44 5.45 17.69
N THR A 488 19.88 6.11 18.69
CA THR A 488 19.07 5.50 19.77
C THR A 488 17.57 5.78 19.63
N THR A 489 17.19 6.97 19.19
CA THR A 489 15.81 7.44 19.11
C THR A 489 15.62 8.27 17.82
N PRO A 490 15.75 7.64 16.65
CA PRO A 490 15.72 8.34 15.38
C PRO A 490 14.38 9.03 15.11
N ASP A 491 14.46 10.12 14.34
CA ASP A 491 13.33 10.91 13.84
C ASP A 491 12.46 11.56 14.95
N ARG A 492 13.03 11.83 16.13
CA ARG A 492 12.39 12.59 17.23
C ARG A 492 13.32 13.63 17.85
N PHE A 493 12.74 14.66 18.47
CA PHE A 493 13.43 15.51 19.42
C PHE A 493 13.52 14.79 20.77
N ASP A 494 14.74 14.58 21.26
CA ASP A 494 14.99 14.03 22.59
C ASP A 494 16.31 14.52 23.20
N LYS A 495 16.54 14.14 24.46
CA LYS A 495 17.76 14.45 25.22
C LYS A 495 18.91 13.47 24.97
N ASN A 496 18.62 12.29 24.43
CA ASN A 496 19.56 11.20 24.25
C ASN A 496 20.63 11.57 23.23
N TYR A 497 20.33 12.39 22.21
CA TYR A 497 21.32 12.93 21.27
C TYR A 497 22.54 13.52 21.97
N TYR A 498 22.35 14.42 22.94
CA TYR A 498 23.47 14.99 23.69
C TYR A 498 24.17 13.95 24.60
N SER A 499 23.44 12.98 25.14
CA SER A 499 24.04 11.85 25.87
C SER A 499 24.85 10.92 24.95
N ASN A 500 24.41 10.71 23.71
CA ASN A 500 25.10 9.97 22.66
C ASN A 500 26.41 10.69 22.29
N LEU A 501 26.38 12.01 22.13
CA LEU A 501 27.61 12.79 21.96
C LEU A 501 28.58 12.64 23.14
N GLN A 502 28.09 12.59 24.39
CA GLN A 502 28.95 12.35 25.57
C GLN A 502 29.62 10.97 25.55
N VAL A 503 28.94 9.93 25.07
CA VAL A 503 29.49 8.57 24.91
C VAL A 503 30.11 8.30 23.52
N LYS A 504 30.60 9.34 22.85
CA LYS A 504 31.31 9.26 21.55
C LYS A 504 30.50 8.70 20.37
N LYS A 505 29.18 8.87 20.39
CA LYS A 505 28.25 8.41 19.34
C LYS A 505 27.72 9.51 18.42
N GLY A 506 28.37 10.67 18.36
CA GLY A 506 28.01 11.70 17.37
C GLY A 506 28.31 11.24 15.94
N LEU A 507 27.41 11.53 15.00
CA LEU A 507 27.58 11.15 13.59
C LEU A 507 28.51 12.11 12.83
N LEU A 508 28.40 13.43 13.06
CA LEU A 508 29.31 14.44 12.50
C LEU A 508 30.47 14.78 13.45
N GLN A 509 31.60 15.17 12.87
CA GLN A 509 32.80 15.57 13.62
C GLN A 509 32.54 16.83 14.46
N SER A 510 31.87 17.82 13.88
CA SER A 510 31.46 19.07 14.51
C SER A 510 30.76 18.83 15.84
N ASP A 511 29.76 17.95 15.83
CA ASP A 511 28.84 17.70 16.93
C ASP A 511 29.58 16.96 18.04
N GLN A 512 30.49 16.05 17.65
CA GLN A 512 31.35 15.32 18.58
C GLN A 512 32.41 16.22 19.26
N ASP A 513 32.94 17.23 18.56
CA ASP A 513 33.86 18.24 19.12
C ASP A 513 33.14 19.29 19.95
N PHE A 514 31.87 19.57 19.62
CA PHE A 514 31.00 20.45 20.38
C PHE A 514 30.73 19.91 21.79
N ALA A 515 30.39 18.62 21.91
CA ALA A 515 30.15 18.00 23.22
C ALA A 515 31.40 18.02 24.13
N LYS A 516 32.61 17.83 23.57
CA LYS A 516 33.87 17.99 24.33
C LYS A 516 34.03 19.40 24.89
N SER A 517 33.54 20.41 24.18
CA SER A 517 33.58 21.81 24.60
C SER A 517 32.55 22.11 25.70
N MET A 518 31.33 21.55 25.59
CA MET A 518 30.30 21.70 26.63
C MET A 518 30.66 21.02 27.95
N ILE A 519 31.36 19.87 27.93
CA ILE A 519 31.84 19.19 29.13
C ILE A 519 32.80 20.08 29.95
N LYS A 520 33.54 21.01 29.31
CA LYS A 520 34.35 22.02 30.01
C LYS A 520 33.54 23.14 30.68
N MET A 521 32.30 23.38 30.27
CA MET A 521 31.41 24.42 30.84
C MET A 521 30.41 23.89 31.88
N GLY A 522 30.23 22.56 31.96
CA GLY A 522 29.26 21.90 32.86
C GLY A 522 29.45 22.09 34.37
N ASN A 523 30.50 22.79 34.82
CA ASN A 523 30.73 23.12 36.23
C ASN A 523 30.11 24.45 36.69
N ILE A 524 29.46 25.24 35.82
CA ILE A 524 29.01 26.61 36.15
C ILE A 524 27.48 26.80 36.12
N VAL A 525 26.72 26.02 35.33
CA VAL A 525 25.27 26.26 35.13
C VAL A 525 24.41 25.21 35.83
N LYS A 526 24.22 25.39 37.15
CA LYS A 526 23.23 24.67 37.99
C LYS A 526 22.24 25.62 38.69
N VAL A 527 21.85 26.70 38.02
CA VAL A 527 20.80 27.63 38.50
C VAL A 527 19.93 28.05 37.31
N ALA A 528 18.63 28.22 37.56
CA ALA A 528 17.59 28.71 36.64
C ALA A 528 17.15 27.77 35.49
N LEU A 529 16.10 26.98 35.75
CA LEU A 529 14.85 27.16 34.99
C LEU A 529 13.62 26.69 35.80
N PHE A 530 12.77 27.65 36.16
CA PHE A 530 11.43 27.47 36.71
C PHE A 530 10.56 28.59 36.12
N CYS A 531 9.26 28.37 35.95
CA CYS A 531 8.33 29.16 35.11
C CYS A 531 8.50 28.92 33.59
N ALA A 532 7.45 28.96 32.75
CA ALA A 532 6.05 29.36 32.98
C ALA A 532 5.04 28.47 32.20
N VAL A 533 3.78 28.52 32.59
CA VAL A 533 2.64 27.81 31.98
C VAL A 533 1.55 28.82 31.58
N VAL A 534 0.59 28.37 30.77
CA VAL A 534 -0.77 28.91 30.52
C VAL A 534 -0.92 30.02 29.46
N LEU A 535 -1.68 29.70 28.38
CA LEU A 535 -2.94 30.36 27.92
C LEU A 535 -3.14 30.29 26.39
N LEU A 536 -4.19 29.60 25.95
CA LEU A 536 -5.33 30.14 25.17
C LEU A 536 -6.22 29.01 24.62
N ALA A 537 -7.54 29.22 24.61
CA ALA A 537 -8.53 28.21 24.23
C ALA A 537 -9.64 28.79 23.34
N ALA A 538 -10.37 27.88 22.69
CA ALA A 538 -11.66 28.04 22.02
C ALA A 538 -11.73 28.75 20.64
N SER A 539 -11.88 27.94 19.58
CA SER A 539 -12.72 28.21 18.40
C SER A 539 -13.13 26.86 17.79
N PRO A 540 -14.38 26.64 17.35
CA PRO A 540 -14.81 25.34 16.83
C PRO A 540 -14.29 25.10 15.41
N ARG A 541 -13.89 23.86 15.10
CA ARG A 541 -13.55 23.41 13.74
C ARG A 541 -14.48 22.28 13.33
N PHE A 542 -15.18 22.45 12.21
CA PHE A 542 -15.84 21.33 11.53
C PHE A 542 -14.75 20.49 10.86
N SER A 543 -14.67 19.21 11.22
CA SER A 543 -13.61 18.30 10.76
C SER A 543 -14.13 17.38 9.65
N ASN A 544 -13.38 17.28 8.55
CA ASN A 544 -13.67 16.31 7.48
C ASN A 544 -12.85 15.03 7.70
N ALA A 545 -13.57 13.94 7.94
CA ALA A 545 -13.19 12.52 7.86
C ALA A 545 -11.69 12.17 7.64
N GLN A 546 -10.90 12.17 8.71
CA GLN A 546 -9.68 11.37 8.85
C GLN A 546 -9.69 10.70 10.23
N LEU A 547 -9.08 9.52 10.36
CA LEU A 547 -8.95 8.85 11.66
C LEU A 547 -7.90 9.56 12.51
N ASP A 548 -8.26 9.89 13.75
CA ASP A 548 -7.43 10.65 14.69
C ASP A 548 -7.56 10.07 16.11
N ASN A 549 -6.47 9.98 16.86
CA ASN A 549 -6.52 9.41 18.22
C ASN A 549 -7.19 10.32 19.26
N SER A 550 -7.43 11.59 18.90
CA SER A 550 -8.17 12.59 19.69
C SER A 550 -9.56 12.90 19.12
N PHE A 551 -10.05 12.12 18.14
CA PHE A 551 -11.34 12.33 17.46
C PHE A 551 -12.52 12.55 18.43
N TYR A 552 -12.57 11.79 19.53
CA TYR A 552 -13.61 11.90 20.55
C TYR A 552 -13.26 12.82 21.74
N ARG A 553 -12.12 13.52 21.72
CA ARG A 553 -11.66 14.36 22.85
C ARG A 553 -12.72 15.39 23.27
N ASP A 554 -13.38 16.00 22.30
CA ASP A 554 -14.28 17.13 22.55
C ASP A 554 -15.77 16.70 22.52
N THR A 555 -16.09 15.52 21.95
CA THR A 555 -17.46 15.01 21.75
C THR A 555 -17.83 13.82 22.64
N CYS A 556 -16.86 12.99 23.03
CA CYS A 556 -17.03 11.95 24.06
C CYS A 556 -15.71 11.72 24.84
N PRO A 557 -15.24 12.72 25.62
CA PRO A 557 -13.95 12.67 26.33
C PRO A 557 -13.75 11.46 27.25
N ARG A 558 -14.84 10.80 27.67
CA ARG A 558 -14.82 9.64 28.55
C ARG A 558 -14.84 8.29 27.82
N VAL A 559 -14.90 8.23 26.50
CA VAL A 559 -15.06 6.95 25.75
C VAL A 559 -14.02 5.90 26.17
N HIS A 560 -12.73 6.28 26.25
CA HIS A 560 -11.64 5.36 26.65
C HIS A 560 -11.81 4.84 28.09
N SER A 561 -12.21 5.70 29.02
CA SER A 561 -12.40 5.30 30.42
C SER A 561 -13.66 4.47 30.65
N ILE A 562 -14.74 4.71 29.89
CA ILE A 562 -15.96 3.90 29.90
C ILE A 562 -15.67 2.48 29.41
N VAL A 563 -15.04 2.35 28.23
CA VAL A 563 -14.65 1.04 27.67
C VAL A 563 -13.75 0.29 28.67
N ARG A 564 -12.77 0.98 29.26
CA ARG A 564 -11.85 0.42 30.26
C ARG A 564 -12.53 -0.01 31.56
N GLU A 565 -13.58 0.68 32.00
CA GLU A 565 -14.32 0.32 33.20
C GLU A 565 -15.13 -0.97 33.00
N VAL A 566 -15.85 -1.08 31.88
CA VAL A 566 -16.58 -2.30 31.50
C VAL A 566 -15.62 -3.49 31.38
N LEU A 567 -14.56 -3.35 30.57
CA LEU A 567 -13.56 -4.42 30.38
C LEU A 567 -12.92 -4.87 31.70
N ARG A 568 -12.55 -3.93 32.59
CA ARG A 568 -12.01 -4.24 33.93
C ARG A 568 -12.99 -4.98 34.84
N ASN A 569 -14.29 -4.84 34.62
CA ASN A 569 -15.29 -5.53 35.43
C ASN A 569 -15.54 -6.94 34.91
N VAL A 570 -15.77 -7.11 33.60
CA VAL A 570 -15.99 -8.44 33.00
C VAL A 570 -14.75 -9.33 33.08
N SER A 571 -13.53 -8.76 33.00
CA SER A 571 -12.28 -9.53 33.07
C SER A 571 -11.95 -10.08 34.47
N LYS A 572 -12.59 -9.57 35.53
CA LYS A 572 -12.45 -10.12 36.90
C LYS A 572 -13.13 -11.50 37.02
N SER A 573 -14.25 -11.67 36.32
CA SER A 573 -15.00 -12.94 36.29
C SER A 573 -14.50 -13.90 35.21
N ASP A 574 -14.03 -13.38 34.07
CA ASP A 574 -13.47 -14.20 33.00
C ASP A 574 -12.33 -13.47 32.27
N PRO A 575 -11.05 -13.72 32.60
CA PRO A 575 -9.92 -13.03 31.95
C PRO A 575 -9.82 -13.35 30.45
N ARG A 576 -10.40 -14.47 29.97
CA ARG A 576 -10.43 -14.87 28.55
C ARG A 576 -11.18 -13.86 27.67
N ILE A 577 -11.99 -12.98 28.25
CA ILE A 577 -12.69 -11.93 27.51
C ILE A 577 -11.71 -10.95 26.85
N LEU A 578 -10.52 -10.75 27.42
CA LEU A 578 -9.51 -9.86 26.87
C LEU A 578 -8.96 -10.40 25.53
N ALA A 579 -8.61 -11.69 25.49
CA ALA A 579 -8.24 -12.38 24.26
C ALA A 579 -9.39 -12.37 23.24
N SER A 580 -10.61 -12.61 23.72
CA SER A 580 -11.82 -12.64 22.89
C SER A 580 -12.08 -11.31 22.16
N LEU A 581 -11.81 -10.17 22.79
CA LEU A 581 -12.02 -8.83 22.21
C LEU A 581 -10.92 -8.43 21.22
N ILE A 582 -9.65 -8.77 21.48
CA ILE A 582 -8.56 -8.59 20.48
C ILE A 582 -8.88 -9.41 19.23
N ARG A 583 -9.25 -10.68 19.43
CA ARG A 583 -9.67 -11.60 18.38
C ARG A 583 -10.91 -11.08 17.62
N LEU A 584 -11.90 -10.52 18.30
CA LEU A 584 -13.09 -9.98 17.65
C LEU A 584 -12.75 -8.78 16.75
N HIS A 585 -11.80 -7.93 17.14
CA HIS A 585 -11.30 -6.85 16.28
C HIS A 585 -10.50 -7.38 15.07
N PHE A 586 -9.68 -8.42 15.25
CA PHE A 586 -9.01 -9.10 14.13
C PHE A 586 -10.02 -9.69 13.14
N HIS A 587 -11.04 -10.38 13.65
CA HIS A 587 -12.08 -11.03 12.84
C HIS A 587 -12.98 -10.05 12.10
N ASP A 588 -13.15 -8.83 12.59
CA ASP A 588 -13.76 -7.72 11.85
C ASP A 588 -12.87 -7.30 10.68
N CYS A 589 -11.65 -6.84 11.00
CA CYS A 589 -10.70 -6.27 10.06
C CYS A 589 -10.31 -7.18 8.88
N PHE A 590 -10.29 -8.51 9.08
CA PHE A 590 -9.88 -9.47 8.04
C PHE A 590 -11.00 -9.85 7.04
N VAL A 591 -12.25 -9.44 7.26
CA VAL A 591 -13.36 -9.87 6.39
C VAL A 591 -13.62 -8.87 5.27
N GLN A 592 -14.24 -7.73 5.60
CA GLN A 592 -14.56 -6.64 4.67
C GLN A 592 -14.03 -5.27 5.13
N GLY A 593 -13.41 -5.21 6.31
CA GLY A 593 -12.79 -4.02 6.87
C GLY A 593 -13.00 -3.91 8.37
N CYS A 594 -12.29 -3.00 9.03
CA CYS A 594 -12.52 -2.69 10.43
C CYS A 594 -13.75 -1.77 10.56
N ASP A 595 -14.94 -2.29 10.23
CA ASP A 595 -16.19 -1.55 10.09
C ASP A 595 -17.31 -2.06 11.04
N ALA A 596 -16.98 -2.96 11.96
CA ALA A 596 -17.90 -3.65 12.86
C ALA A 596 -19.05 -4.41 12.16
N SER A 597 -18.82 -4.87 10.93
CA SER A 597 -19.70 -5.83 10.22
C SER A 597 -19.84 -7.15 10.98
N VAL A 598 -18.77 -7.63 11.64
CA VAL A 598 -18.78 -8.88 12.43
C VAL A 598 -19.83 -8.91 13.55
N LEU A 599 -20.25 -7.72 14.02
CA LEU A 599 -21.25 -7.57 15.08
C LEU A 599 -22.70 -7.71 14.59
N LEU A 600 -22.97 -7.59 13.28
CA LEU A 600 -24.33 -7.64 12.76
C LEU A 600 -24.94 -9.03 12.92
N ASN A 601 -26.16 -9.08 13.46
CA ASN A 601 -27.00 -10.28 13.46
C ASN A 601 -27.61 -10.50 12.07
N SER A 602 -27.96 -11.76 11.76
CA SER A 602 -28.69 -12.05 10.52
C SER A 602 -30.09 -11.44 10.55
N THR A 603 -30.52 -10.94 9.40
CA THR A 603 -31.88 -10.43 9.12
C THR A 603 -32.34 -10.97 7.76
N ASP A 604 -33.54 -10.59 7.30
CA ASP A 604 -34.01 -10.93 5.94
C ASP A 604 -33.10 -10.38 4.82
N THR A 605 -32.23 -9.41 5.14
CA THR A 605 -31.34 -8.72 4.18
C THR A 605 -29.85 -8.84 4.50
N ILE A 606 -29.47 -9.40 5.65
CA ILE A 606 -28.08 -9.53 6.11
C ILE A 606 -27.83 -10.98 6.50
N VAL A 607 -26.82 -11.62 5.90
CA VAL A 607 -26.31 -12.92 6.35
C VAL A 607 -25.08 -12.66 7.22
N SER A 608 -25.21 -12.90 8.52
CA SER A 608 -24.17 -12.56 9.50
C SER A 608 -22.89 -13.37 9.34
N GLU A 609 -21.76 -12.67 9.45
CA GLU A 609 -20.43 -13.25 9.62
C GLU A 609 -20.31 -14.15 10.84
N GLN A 610 -21.12 -13.95 11.87
CA GLN A 610 -21.15 -14.80 13.07
C GLN A 610 -21.51 -16.26 12.73
N GLY A 611 -22.19 -16.50 11.61
CA GLY A 611 -22.55 -17.84 11.12
C GLY A 611 -21.46 -18.52 10.28
N ALA A 612 -20.44 -17.80 9.82
CA ALA A 612 -19.38 -18.35 8.96
C ALA A 612 -18.55 -19.41 9.71
N GLY A 613 -17.98 -20.40 9.00
CA GLY A 613 -17.28 -21.54 9.60
C GLY A 613 -16.25 -21.17 10.68
N PRO A 614 -15.36 -20.17 10.47
CA PRO A 614 -14.40 -19.71 11.48
C PRO A 614 -15.01 -19.00 12.71
N ASN A 615 -16.27 -18.55 12.61
CA ASN A 615 -16.98 -17.72 13.60
C ASN A 615 -18.12 -18.46 14.33
N ASN A 616 -18.67 -19.50 13.70
CA ASN A 616 -19.89 -20.19 14.11
C ASN A 616 -19.73 -20.92 15.46
N ASN A 617 -20.32 -20.35 16.51
CA ASN A 617 -20.12 -20.78 17.90
C ASN A 617 -18.64 -20.72 18.35
N SER A 618 -17.83 -19.81 17.78
CA SER A 618 -16.47 -19.48 18.23
C SER A 618 -16.31 -18.02 18.68
N LEU A 619 -17.11 -17.08 18.16
CA LEU A 619 -17.08 -15.68 18.61
C LEU A 619 -17.51 -15.53 20.08
N ARG A 620 -16.77 -14.72 20.83
CA ARG A 620 -17.06 -14.33 22.22
C ARG A 620 -16.92 -12.82 22.40
N GLY A 621 -17.66 -12.27 23.37
CA GLY A 621 -17.60 -10.84 23.71
C GLY A 621 -18.51 -9.93 22.88
N LEU A 622 -19.36 -10.49 22.01
CA LEU A 622 -20.42 -9.74 21.32
C LEU A 622 -21.37 -9.07 22.33
N ASP A 623 -21.71 -9.78 23.41
CA ASP A 623 -22.46 -9.28 24.56
C ASP A 623 -21.73 -8.14 25.28
N VAL A 624 -20.44 -8.31 25.54
CA VAL A 624 -19.59 -7.29 26.18
C VAL A 624 -19.46 -6.04 25.32
N VAL A 625 -19.35 -6.16 23.99
CA VAL A 625 -19.35 -5.01 23.08
C VAL A 625 -20.68 -4.25 23.13
N ASN A 626 -21.81 -4.94 23.29
CA ASN A 626 -23.10 -4.29 23.51
C ASN A 626 -23.22 -3.65 24.91
N GLU A 627 -22.61 -4.22 25.94
CA GLU A 627 -22.51 -3.60 27.27
C GLU A 627 -21.71 -2.29 27.21
N ILE A 628 -20.52 -2.32 26.58
CA ILE A 628 -19.71 -1.12 26.31
C ILE A 628 -20.52 -0.09 25.54
N LYS A 629 -21.18 -0.50 24.44
CA LYS A 629 -22.00 0.40 23.62
C LYS A 629 -23.11 1.04 24.45
N THR A 630 -23.80 0.28 25.28
CA THR A 630 -24.85 0.80 26.17
C THR A 630 -24.27 1.82 27.16
N ALA A 631 -23.12 1.53 27.77
CA ALA A 631 -22.45 2.46 28.68
C ALA A 631 -21.95 3.75 27.99
N VAL A 632 -21.52 3.65 26.73
CA VAL A 632 -21.08 4.77 25.89
C VAL A 632 -22.27 5.62 25.44
N GLU A 633 -23.35 5.02 24.92
CA GLU A 633 -24.57 5.72 24.52
C GLU A 633 -25.23 6.46 25.69
N ASN A 634 -25.18 5.90 26.92
CA ASN A 634 -25.66 6.58 28.13
C ASN A 634 -24.86 7.86 28.49
N GLN A 635 -23.69 8.09 27.89
CA GLN A 635 -22.81 9.23 28.19
C GLN A 635 -22.61 10.16 26.97
N CYS A 636 -22.63 9.62 25.75
CA CYS A 636 -22.50 10.37 24.51
C CYS A 636 -23.36 9.74 23.39
N PRO A 637 -24.70 9.93 23.45
CA PRO A 637 -25.64 9.30 22.52
C PRO A 637 -25.33 9.60 21.05
N GLY A 638 -25.27 8.57 20.21
CA GLY A 638 -25.06 8.69 18.77
C GLY A 638 -23.70 9.23 18.35
N VAL A 639 -22.69 9.24 19.23
CA VAL A 639 -21.36 9.82 18.94
C VAL A 639 -20.34 8.77 18.49
N VAL A 640 -20.30 7.60 19.14
CA VAL A 640 -19.20 6.62 18.99
C VAL A 640 -19.67 5.38 18.21
N SER A 641 -18.97 5.02 17.13
CA SER A 641 -19.27 3.82 16.36
C SER A 641 -18.90 2.53 17.10
N CYS A 642 -19.55 1.43 16.76
CA CYS A 642 -19.16 0.12 17.29
C CYS A 642 -17.80 -0.35 16.74
N ALA A 643 -17.42 0.09 15.53
CA ALA A 643 -16.09 -0.11 14.96
C ALA A 643 -14.98 0.52 15.83
N ASP A 644 -15.17 1.75 16.34
CA ASP A 644 -14.24 2.36 17.28
C ASP A 644 -14.28 1.72 18.66
N ILE A 645 -15.43 1.18 19.10
CA ILE A 645 -15.52 0.39 20.33
C ILE A 645 -14.69 -0.90 20.22
N LEU A 646 -14.73 -1.62 19.09
CA LEU A 646 -13.88 -2.81 18.88
C LEU A 646 -12.39 -2.46 18.93
N ALA A 647 -11.98 -1.40 18.25
CA ALA A 647 -10.58 -0.98 18.23
C ALA A 647 -10.08 -0.52 19.61
N LEU A 648 -10.91 0.20 20.38
CA LEU A 648 -10.63 0.56 21.78
C LEU A 648 -10.61 -0.66 22.70
N ALA A 649 -11.55 -1.60 22.53
CA ALA A 649 -11.61 -2.81 23.32
C ALA A 649 -10.35 -3.66 23.13
N ALA A 650 -9.83 -3.80 21.90
CA ALA A 650 -8.59 -4.52 21.63
C ALA A 650 -7.36 -3.89 22.32
N GLU A 651 -7.19 -2.56 22.25
CA GLU A 651 -6.09 -1.84 22.94
C GLU A 651 -6.17 -1.98 24.46
N ILE A 652 -7.35 -1.73 25.01
CA ILE A 652 -7.58 -1.84 26.45
C ILE A 652 -7.42 -3.28 26.92
N SER A 653 -7.83 -4.28 26.12
CA SER A 653 -7.62 -5.69 26.44
C SER A 653 -6.15 -6.07 26.48
N SER A 654 -5.32 -5.57 25.56
CA SER A 654 -3.86 -5.71 25.63
C SER A 654 -3.31 -5.14 26.95
N VAL A 655 -3.66 -3.90 27.29
CA VAL A 655 -3.20 -3.24 28.52
C VAL A 655 -3.65 -3.96 29.80
N LEU A 656 -4.88 -4.48 29.83
CA LEU A 656 -5.40 -5.24 30.98
C LEU A 656 -4.76 -6.63 31.10
N ALA A 657 -4.30 -7.20 29.98
CA ALA A 657 -3.48 -8.40 29.94
C ALA A 657 -1.97 -8.12 30.15
N HIS A 658 -1.58 -6.95 30.67
CA HIS A 658 -0.16 -6.55 30.87
C HIS A 658 0.68 -6.45 29.57
N GLY A 659 0.02 -6.40 28.42
CA GLY A 659 0.61 -6.12 27.11
C GLY A 659 0.87 -4.63 26.86
N PRO A 660 1.26 -4.27 25.63
CA PRO A 660 1.52 -2.89 25.23
C PRO A 660 0.25 -2.04 25.10
N ASP A 661 0.38 -0.73 25.34
CA ASP A 661 -0.60 0.30 24.94
C ASP A 661 -0.30 0.84 23.53
N TRP A 662 -1.32 1.37 22.85
CA TRP A 662 -1.13 2.16 21.63
C TRP A 662 -2.17 3.27 21.47
N LYS A 663 -1.93 4.19 20.54
CA LYS A 663 -2.91 5.23 20.20
C LYS A 663 -3.79 4.72 19.07
N VAL A 664 -4.97 4.23 19.44
CA VAL A 664 -6.02 3.82 18.49
C VAL A 664 -6.38 5.01 17.59
N PRO A 665 -6.27 4.91 16.26
CA PRO A 665 -6.87 5.89 15.35
C PRO A 665 -8.40 5.77 15.45
N LEU A 666 -9.15 6.84 15.68
CA LEU A 666 -10.60 6.83 15.94
C LEU A 666 -11.35 7.71 14.93
N GLY A 667 -12.65 7.49 14.75
CA GLY A 667 -13.50 8.19 13.79
C GLY A 667 -14.13 7.27 12.73
N ARG A 668 -14.18 5.97 12.99
CA ARG A 668 -14.80 4.98 12.09
C ARG A 668 -16.31 5.13 12.04
N ARG A 669 -16.90 4.58 10.98
CA ARG A 669 -18.33 4.33 10.83
C ARG A 669 -18.62 2.84 10.85
N ASP A 670 -19.82 2.51 11.30
CA ASP A 670 -20.35 1.17 11.30
C ASP A 670 -20.86 0.79 9.91
N SER A 671 -20.59 -0.45 9.49
CA SER A 671 -21.12 -1.02 8.25
C SER A 671 -22.63 -1.22 8.29
N LEU A 672 -23.22 -1.13 7.09
CA LEU A 672 -24.63 -1.42 6.83
C LEU A 672 -24.86 -2.88 6.39
N ASN A 673 -23.80 -3.66 6.19
CA ASN A 673 -23.86 -5.07 5.79
C ASN A 673 -22.73 -5.90 6.43
N ALA A 674 -22.80 -7.22 6.23
CA ALA A 674 -21.78 -8.18 6.66
C ALA A 674 -21.61 -9.25 5.57
N SER A 675 -20.45 -9.91 5.53
CA SER A 675 -20.10 -10.86 4.47
C SER A 675 -19.71 -12.24 5.02
N PHE A 676 -20.72 -13.11 5.16
CA PHE A 676 -20.55 -14.52 5.48
C PHE A 676 -19.52 -15.22 4.57
N ASP A 677 -19.54 -14.95 3.26
CA ASP A 677 -18.63 -15.60 2.31
C ASP A 677 -17.18 -15.14 2.47
N LEU A 678 -16.93 -13.84 2.65
CA LEU A 678 -15.58 -13.33 2.91
C LEU A 678 -15.05 -13.82 4.26
N ALA A 679 -15.91 -14.00 5.27
CA ALA A 679 -15.51 -14.60 6.54
C ALA A 679 -15.08 -16.06 6.41
N ASN A 680 -15.68 -16.84 5.50
CA ASN A 680 -15.21 -18.19 5.20
C ASN A 680 -13.90 -18.21 4.36
N GLN A 681 -13.59 -17.14 3.61
CA GLN A 681 -12.45 -17.09 2.68
C GLN A 681 -11.19 -16.43 3.26
N ASN A 682 -11.34 -15.41 4.10
CA ASN A 682 -10.24 -14.55 4.52
C ASN A 682 -9.69 -14.87 5.92
N LEU A 683 -10.50 -15.42 6.83
CA LEU A 683 -10.07 -15.70 8.20
C LEU A 683 -9.11 -16.91 8.24
N PRO A 684 -7.87 -16.76 8.75
CA PRO A 684 -6.91 -17.85 8.80
C PRO A 684 -7.35 -19.01 9.71
N GLY A 685 -7.13 -20.25 9.27
CA GLY A 685 -7.47 -21.46 10.04
C GLY A 685 -6.33 -21.96 10.95
N PRO A 686 -6.64 -22.62 12.08
CA PRO A 686 -5.65 -23.15 13.03
C PRO A 686 -4.77 -24.30 12.48
N ASN A 687 -5.10 -24.77 11.28
CA ASN A 687 -4.45 -25.85 10.55
C ASN A 687 -3.76 -25.38 9.25
N PHE A 688 -3.68 -24.06 9.00
CA PHE A 688 -3.01 -23.50 7.83
C PHE A 688 -1.50 -23.79 7.86
N SER A 689 -0.90 -23.99 6.69
CA SER A 689 0.56 -23.97 6.51
C SER A 689 1.11 -22.53 6.57
N LEU A 690 2.43 -22.38 6.70
CA LEU A 690 3.06 -21.06 6.68
C LEU A 690 2.72 -20.27 5.40
N ASP A 691 2.75 -20.90 4.23
CA ASP A 691 2.41 -20.23 2.96
C ASP A 691 0.95 -19.75 2.92
N GLN A 692 0.01 -20.53 3.51
CA GLN A 692 -1.39 -20.14 3.63
C GLN A 692 -1.58 -18.96 4.60
N LEU A 693 -0.82 -18.93 5.71
CA LEU A 693 -0.80 -17.80 6.65
C LEU A 693 -0.25 -16.54 5.98
N LYS A 694 0.91 -16.62 5.32
CA LYS A 694 1.51 -15.50 4.58
C LYS A 694 0.54 -14.98 3.51
N SER A 695 -0.02 -15.88 2.69
CA SER A 695 -1.03 -15.51 1.68
C SER A 695 -2.26 -14.82 2.27
N ALA A 696 -2.71 -15.21 3.47
CA ALA A 696 -3.88 -14.60 4.12
C ALA A 696 -3.58 -13.18 4.64
N PHE A 697 -2.38 -12.95 5.19
CA PHE A 697 -1.95 -11.63 5.65
C PHE A 697 -1.59 -10.70 4.48
N GLU A 698 -0.96 -11.23 3.42
CA GLU A 698 -0.65 -10.48 2.19
C GLU A 698 -1.92 -9.96 1.50
N ARG A 699 -3.03 -10.74 1.49
CA ARG A 699 -4.34 -10.26 1.02
C ARG A 699 -4.86 -9.02 1.78
N GLN A 700 -4.43 -8.83 3.03
CA GLN A 700 -4.76 -7.67 3.87
C GLN A 700 -3.67 -6.59 3.87
N ASN A 701 -2.70 -6.66 2.96
CA ASN A 701 -1.50 -5.80 2.91
C ASN A 701 -0.62 -5.86 4.19
N LEU A 702 -0.72 -6.95 4.94
CA LEU A 702 0.10 -7.24 6.12
C LEU A 702 1.30 -8.10 5.73
N SER A 703 2.46 -7.81 6.30
CA SER A 703 3.76 -8.41 5.99
C SER A 703 4.05 -9.66 6.84
N THR A 704 5.13 -10.39 6.54
CA THR A 704 5.63 -11.49 7.40
C THR A 704 5.87 -11.04 8.86
N ILE A 705 6.30 -9.80 9.08
CA ILE A 705 6.47 -9.25 10.45
C ILE A 705 5.11 -9.02 11.10
N ASP A 706 4.14 -8.50 10.36
CA ASP A 706 2.77 -8.30 10.88
C ASP A 706 2.09 -9.63 11.22
N LEU A 707 2.30 -10.68 10.40
CA LEU A 707 1.87 -12.05 10.69
C LEU A 707 2.43 -12.53 12.03
N VAL A 708 3.76 -12.58 12.17
CA VAL A 708 4.39 -13.11 13.39
C VAL A 708 4.01 -12.27 14.62
N ALA A 709 3.96 -10.94 14.49
CA ALA A 709 3.58 -10.04 15.58
C ALA A 709 2.13 -10.26 16.02
N LEU A 710 1.15 -10.24 15.09
CA LEU A 710 -0.26 -10.39 15.43
C LEU A 710 -0.58 -11.80 15.95
N SER A 711 0.09 -12.85 15.46
CA SER A 711 0.03 -14.20 16.06
C SER A 711 0.45 -14.21 17.54
N GLY A 712 1.31 -13.27 17.97
CA GLY A 712 1.64 -13.08 19.37
C GLY A 712 0.46 -12.79 20.30
N ALA A 713 -0.71 -12.38 19.79
CA ALA A 713 -1.94 -12.25 20.58
C ALA A 713 -2.41 -13.59 21.16
N HIS A 714 -2.01 -14.73 20.57
CA HIS A 714 -2.37 -16.06 21.03
C HIS A 714 -1.89 -16.36 22.45
N THR A 715 -0.86 -15.68 22.97
CA THR A 715 -0.35 -15.88 24.34
C THR A 715 -1.45 -15.85 25.45
N ILE A 716 -2.51 -15.04 25.30
CA ILE A 716 -3.65 -14.99 26.24
C ILE A 716 -4.86 -15.83 25.82
N GLY A 717 -4.78 -16.49 24.67
CA GLY A 717 -5.87 -17.27 24.10
C GLY A 717 -5.91 -18.72 24.57
N ARG A 718 -7.08 -19.35 24.40
CA ARG A 718 -7.34 -20.76 24.71
C ARG A 718 -8.06 -21.44 23.55
N ALA A 719 -7.57 -22.63 23.23
CA ALA A 719 -8.07 -23.47 22.15
C ALA A 719 -8.92 -24.61 22.69
N GLN A 720 -10.03 -24.92 22.02
CA GLN A 720 -10.73 -26.19 22.24
C GLN A 720 -10.09 -27.33 21.46
N CYS A 721 -10.08 -28.54 22.03
CA CYS A 721 -9.55 -29.75 21.42
C CYS A 721 -9.97 -29.93 19.96
N ARG A 722 -11.22 -29.60 19.58
CA ARG A 722 -11.73 -29.73 18.20
C ARG A 722 -10.85 -29.06 17.13
N PHE A 723 -10.10 -28.02 17.49
CA PHE A 723 -9.24 -27.26 16.56
C PHE A 723 -7.84 -27.85 16.39
N PHE A 724 -7.40 -28.75 17.28
CA PHE A 724 -6.06 -29.34 17.24
C PHE A 724 -6.01 -30.87 17.47
N VAL A 725 -7.13 -31.56 17.71
CA VAL A 725 -7.16 -33.02 17.96
C VAL A 725 -6.57 -33.84 16.81
N ASN A 726 -6.77 -33.40 15.55
CA ASN A 726 -6.13 -34.01 14.39
C ASN A 726 -4.59 -33.96 14.48
N ARG A 727 -4.03 -32.90 15.07
CA ARG A 727 -2.58 -32.75 15.30
C ARG A 727 -2.04 -33.77 16.32
N LEU A 728 -2.89 -34.24 17.25
CA LEU A 728 -2.49 -35.18 18.30
C LEU A 728 -2.54 -36.66 17.88
N TYR A 729 -3.26 -37.00 16.80
CA TYR A 729 -3.55 -38.40 16.44
C TYR A 729 -3.53 -38.72 14.93
N ASN A 730 -3.72 -37.74 14.05
CA ASN A 730 -3.91 -37.99 12.61
C ASN A 730 -3.42 -36.81 11.76
N PHE A 731 -2.20 -36.33 12.04
CA PHE A 731 -1.62 -35.17 11.37
C PHE A 731 -1.44 -35.46 9.88
N ASN A 732 -1.94 -34.58 9.01
CA ASN A 732 -1.98 -34.77 7.56
C ASN A 732 -2.47 -36.16 7.11
N SER A 733 -3.48 -36.71 7.82
CA SER A 733 -4.07 -38.03 7.52
C SER A 733 -3.10 -39.22 7.61
N THR A 734 -1.98 -39.08 8.33
CA THR A 734 -0.94 -40.12 8.48
C THR A 734 -1.27 -41.21 9.49
N GLY A 735 -2.36 -41.10 10.25
CA GLY A 735 -2.67 -41.94 11.41
C GLY A 735 -1.72 -41.75 12.61
N ASN A 736 -0.87 -40.72 12.57
CA ASN A 736 0.15 -40.44 13.58
C ASN A 736 0.04 -38.99 14.12
N PRO A 737 0.59 -38.69 15.30
CA PRO A 737 0.74 -37.32 15.79
C PRO A 737 1.65 -36.46 14.90
N ASP A 738 1.52 -35.13 15.01
CA ASP A 738 2.40 -34.16 14.36
C ASP A 738 3.86 -34.33 14.83
N PRO A 739 4.82 -34.59 13.92
CA PRO A 739 6.23 -34.80 14.29
C PRO A 739 6.91 -33.52 14.80
N THR A 740 6.30 -32.35 14.66
CA THR A 740 6.79 -31.06 15.19
C THR A 740 6.32 -30.75 16.60
N LEU A 741 5.48 -31.61 17.21
CA LEU A 741 4.95 -31.42 18.55
C LEU A 741 5.81 -32.16 19.59
N ASN A 742 6.23 -31.43 20.63
CA ASN A 742 6.97 -31.95 21.77
C ASN A 742 6.27 -33.17 22.39
N THR A 743 6.99 -34.27 22.59
CA THR A 743 6.41 -35.55 23.03
C THR A 743 5.83 -35.53 24.44
N THR A 744 6.38 -34.73 25.35
CA THR A 744 5.83 -34.53 26.70
C THR A 744 4.53 -33.71 26.65
N LEU A 745 4.50 -32.65 25.84
CA LEU A 745 3.28 -31.88 25.63
C LEU A 745 2.20 -32.73 24.94
N LEU A 746 2.56 -33.52 23.92
CA LEU A 746 1.66 -34.45 23.25
C LEU A 746 0.96 -35.38 24.26
N GLN A 747 1.69 -36.01 25.18
CA GLN A 747 1.12 -36.90 26.19
C GLN A 747 0.14 -36.15 27.11
N ALA A 748 0.47 -34.94 27.55
CA ALA A 748 -0.43 -34.10 28.34
C ALA A 748 -1.69 -33.70 27.56
N LEU A 749 -1.54 -33.30 26.30
CA LEU A 749 -2.65 -32.93 25.42
C LEU A 749 -3.55 -34.13 25.09
N GLN A 750 -3.01 -35.33 24.90
CA GLN A 750 -3.79 -36.55 24.66
C GLN A 750 -4.61 -36.96 25.89
N ALA A 751 -4.16 -36.65 27.11
CA ALA A 751 -4.94 -36.85 28.34
C ALA A 751 -6.10 -35.84 28.47
N ILE A 752 -5.91 -34.60 28.03
CA ILE A 752 -6.96 -33.55 28.03
C ILE A 752 -7.95 -33.73 26.86
N CYS A 753 -7.45 -34.17 25.71
CA CYS A 753 -8.15 -34.26 24.43
C CYS A 753 -8.09 -35.69 23.87
N PRO A 754 -8.80 -36.67 24.47
CA PRO A 754 -8.77 -38.06 24.00
C PRO A 754 -9.30 -38.20 22.56
N ASN A 755 -8.75 -39.16 21.80
CA ASN A 755 -9.19 -39.45 20.44
C ASN A 755 -10.67 -39.89 20.43
N GLY A 756 -11.47 -39.27 19.56
CA GLY A 756 -12.94 -39.46 19.55
C GLY A 756 -13.69 -38.83 20.72
N GLY A 757 -13.01 -38.04 21.58
CA GLY A 757 -13.65 -37.27 22.64
C GLY A 757 -14.52 -36.10 22.13
N PRO A 758 -15.27 -35.41 23.01
CA PRO A 758 -16.26 -34.40 22.61
C PRO A 758 -15.67 -33.13 21.98
N GLY A 759 -14.35 -32.96 21.97
CA GLY A 759 -13.68 -31.81 21.35
C GLY A 759 -13.83 -30.47 22.11
N THR A 760 -14.55 -30.44 23.23
CA THR A 760 -14.94 -29.23 23.97
C THR A 760 -13.94 -28.77 25.03
N ASN A 761 -13.05 -29.64 25.51
CA ASN A 761 -12.09 -29.29 26.56
C ASN A 761 -11.15 -28.17 26.06
N LEU A 762 -10.81 -27.23 26.94
CA LEU A 762 -9.98 -26.08 26.66
C LEU A 762 -8.54 -26.31 27.11
N THR A 763 -7.60 -25.79 26.33
CA THR A 763 -6.17 -25.72 26.66
C THR A 763 -5.64 -24.33 26.35
N ASN A 764 -4.70 -23.84 27.16
CA ASN A 764 -4.05 -22.55 26.94
C ASN A 764 -3.09 -22.62 25.74
N LEU A 765 -3.05 -21.56 24.93
CA LEU A 765 -2.07 -21.40 23.85
C LEU A 765 -0.66 -21.04 24.41
N ASP A 766 -0.61 -20.33 25.54
CA ASP A 766 0.60 -20.19 26.36
C ASP A 766 0.56 -21.10 27.58
N LEU A 767 1.60 -21.92 27.75
CA LEU A 767 1.69 -22.88 28.85
C LEU A 767 2.20 -22.24 30.15
N SER A 768 2.83 -21.06 30.07
CA SER A 768 3.51 -20.40 31.20
C SER A 768 2.72 -19.21 31.73
N THR A 769 2.21 -18.35 30.83
CA THR A 769 1.57 -17.08 31.18
C THR A 769 0.21 -16.87 30.49
N PRO A 770 -0.76 -17.80 30.65
CA PRO A 770 -2.01 -17.87 29.86
C PRO A 770 -2.98 -16.69 29.99
N ASP A 771 -2.69 -15.71 30.84
CA ASP A 771 -3.46 -14.50 31.07
C ASP A 771 -2.59 -13.22 31.02
N ARG A 772 -1.37 -13.31 30.44
CA ARG A 772 -0.52 -12.14 30.15
C ARG A 772 -0.12 -12.10 28.68
N LEU A 773 -0.15 -10.90 28.09
CA LEU A 773 0.29 -10.67 26.73
C LEU A 773 1.80 -10.42 26.70
N ASP A 774 2.60 -11.49 26.58
CA ASP A 774 4.07 -11.42 26.61
C ASP A 774 4.73 -12.31 25.53
N SER A 775 6.06 -12.42 25.55
CA SER A 775 6.84 -13.14 24.54
C SER A 775 7.00 -14.65 24.79
N ASN A 776 6.44 -15.21 25.87
CA ASN A 776 6.53 -16.65 26.16
C ASN A 776 5.87 -17.52 25.09
N TYR A 777 4.89 -16.99 24.36
CA TYR A 777 4.35 -17.61 23.16
C TYR A 777 5.44 -18.05 22.17
N TYR A 778 6.42 -17.18 21.87
CA TYR A 778 7.52 -17.50 20.96
C TYR A 778 8.49 -18.52 21.56
N SER A 779 8.72 -18.46 22.88
CA SER A 779 9.48 -19.47 23.63
C SER A 779 8.82 -20.86 23.54
N ASN A 780 7.49 -20.91 23.59
CA ASN A 780 6.74 -22.16 23.40
C ASN A 780 6.97 -22.71 21.96
N LEU A 781 6.94 -21.87 20.93
CA LEU A 781 7.22 -22.31 19.54
C LEU A 781 8.64 -22.88 19.39
N GLN A 782 9.64 -22.24 20.01
CA GLN A 782 11.03 -22.72 20.02
C GLN A 782 11.20 -24.09 20.69
N LEU A 783 10.37 -24.39 21.69
CA LEU A 783 10.37 -25.65 22.44
C LEU A 783 9.47 -26.74 21.81
N GLN A 784 8.96 -26.53 20.59
CA GLN A 784 7.98 -27.41 19.93
C GLN A 784 6.65 -27.54 20.71
N ASN A 785 6.34 -26.53 21.52
CA ASN A 785 5.18 -26.46 22.42
C ASN A 785 4.04 -25.57 21.90
N GLY A 786 4.11 -25.04 20.67
CA GLY A 786 2.98 -24.37 20.05
C GLY A 786 1.78 -25.31 19.97
N LEU A 787 0.59 -24.88 20.38
CA LEU A 787 -0.59 -25.76 20.50
C LEU A 787 -1.29 -25.99 19.14
N LEU A 788 -1.48 -24.91 18.38
CA LEU A 788 -2.04 -24.98 17.03
C LEU A 788 -0.95 -25.29 16.00
N ARG A 789 -1.34 -25.86 14.87
CA ARG A 789 -0.41 -26.10 13.77
C ARG A 789 0.06 -24.77 13.18
N SER A 790 -0.88 -23.86 12.89
CA SER A 790 -0.60 -22.51 12.36
C SER A 790 0.55 -21.82 13.10
N ASP A 791 0.54 -21.93 14.42
CA ASP A 791 1.47 -21.29 15.31
C ASP A 791 2.85 -21.96 15.25
N GLN A 792 2.88 -23.31 15.31
CA GLN A 792 4.13 -24.06 15.25
C GLN A 792 4.81 -23.94 13.88
N GLU A 793 4.06 -23.81 12.78
CA GLU A 793 4.60 -23.60 11.43
C GLU A 793 5.44 -22.30 11.32
N LEU A 794 5.17 -21.26 12.15
CA LEU A 794 5.97 -20.03 12.21
C LEU A 794 7.44 -20.28 12.61
N PHE A 795 7.73 -21.40 13.28
CA PHE A 795 9.09 -21.76 13.70
C PHE A 795 9.59 -23.10 13.12
N SER A 796 8.69 -24.03 12.79
CA SER A 796 9.04 -25.38 12.36
C SER A 796 9.11 -25.58 10.85
N THR A 797 8.65 -24.64 10.01
CA THR A 797 8.90 -24.69 8.56
C THR A 797 10.39 -24.45 8.28
N THR A 798 11.10 -25.47 7.78
CA THR A 798 12.54 -25.42 7.50
C THR A 798 12.91 -24.28 6.55
N GLY A 799 13.79 -23.39 6.99
CA GLY A 799 14.29 -22.27 6.18
C GLY A 799 13.35 -21.05 6.11
N ALA A 800 12.25 -21.04 6.87
CA ALA A 800 11.29 -19.93 6.87
C ALA A 800 11.89 -18.59 7.32
N ASP A 801 11.45 -17.51 6.66
CA ASP A 801 11.77 -16.11 7.00
C ASP A 801 11.12 -15.64 8.32
N THR A 802 10.18 -16.41 8.87
CA THR A 802 9.60 -16.19 10.20
C THR A 802 10.51 -16.62 11.35
N ILE A 803 11.40 -17.61 11.16
CA ILE A 803 12.27 -18.15 12.22
C ILE A 803 13.14 -17.06 12.88
N PRO A 804 13.82 -16.15 12.15
CA PRO A 804 14.55 -15.04 12.76
C PRO A 804 13.65 -14.08 13.55
N ILE A 805 12.41 -13.87 13.11
CA ILE A 805 11.44 -12.96 13.76
C ILE A 805 10.99 -13.58 15.10
N VAL A 806 10.59 -14.85 15.10
CA VAL A 806 10.23 -15.61 16.31
C VAL A 806 11.40 -15.63 17.31
N ASN A 807 12.62 -15.90 16.85
CA ASN A 807 13.82 -15.85 17.69
C ASN A 807 14.04 -14.45 18.29
N ASN A 808 13.89 -13.38 17.52
CA ASN A 808 14.07 -12.01 17.99
C ASN A 808 12.98 -11.61 19.00
N PHE A 809 11.72 -11.98 18.78
CA PHE A 809 10.60 -11.67 19.67
C PHE A 809 10.64 -12.46 20.97
N SER A 810 11.03 -13.74 20.93
CA SER A 810 11.30 -14.56 22.13
C SER A 810 12.36 -13.90 23.03
N ASN A 811 13.50 -13.51 22.45
CA ASN A 811 14.61 -12.90 23.19
C ASN A 811 14.40 -11.42 23.58
N ASN A 812 13.40 -10.73 23.01
CA ASN A 812 13.22 -9.29 23.21
C ASN A 812 11.73 -8.91 23.20
N GLN A 813 11.11 -8.97 24.38
CA GLN A 813 9.72 -8.58 24.62
C GLN A 813 9.42 -7.13 24.21
N THR A 814 10.37 -6.19 24.37
CA THR A 814 10.20 -4.81 23.92
C THR A 814 10.08 -4.73 22.39
N LEU A 815 10.92 -5.48 21.66
CA LEU A 815 10.84 -5.55 20.20
C LEU A 815 9.54 -6.21 19.73
N PHE A 816 9.10 -7.28 20.40
CA PHE A 816 7.78 -7.86 20.16
C PHE A 816 6.68 -6.80 20.37
N TYR A 817 6.67 -6.11 21.51
CA TYR A 817 5.65 -5.10 21.84
C TYR A 817 5.60 -3.96 20.83
N GLU A 818 6.73 -3.40 20.39
CA GLU A 818 6.71 -2.32 19.39
C GLU A 818 6.19 -2.79 18.02
N ASN A 819 6.52 -4.00 17.60
CA ASN A 819 5.95 -4.58 16.37
C ASN A 819 4.45 -4.91 16.55
N PHE A 820 4.04 -5.43 17.71
CA PHE A 820 2.63 -5.69 18.01
C PHE A 820 1.79 -4.42 17.94
N LYS A 821 2.24 -3.33 18.56
CA LYS A 821 1.59 -2.00 18.47
C LYS A 821 1.46 -1.55 17.01
N ALA A 822 2.55 -1.62 16.25
CA ALA A 822 2.57 -1.19 14.86
C ALA A 822 1.61 -2.01 13.99
N SER A 823 1.62 -3.33 14.14
CA SER A 823 0.75 -4.24 13.40
C SER A 823 -0.72 -4.13 13.81
N MET A 824 -1.04 -3.91 15.10
CA MET A 824 -2.41 -3.62 15.55
C MET A 824 -2.93 -2.30 14.97
N ILE A 825 -2.10 -1.23 14.95
CA ILE A 825 -2.47 0.03 14.30
C ILE A 825 -2.70 -0.19 12.79
N LYS A 826 -1.77 -0.87 12.11
CA LYS A 826 -1.84 -1.16 10.67
C LYS A 826 -3.05 -2.01 10.29
N MET A 827 -3.37 -3.02 11.09
CA MET A 827 -4.58 -3.82 10.94
C MET A 827 -5.83 -2.95 11.14
N SER A 828 -5.87 -2.12 12.19
CA SER A 828 -7.05 -1.32 12.55
C SER A 828 -7.52 -0.29 11.51
N ILE A 829 -6.72 -0.05 10.45
CA ILE A 829 -7.04 0.88 9.35
C ILE A 829 -7.39 0.17 8.04
N ILE A 830 -7.50 -1.17 8.02
CA ILE A 830 -7.94 -1.93 6.85
C ILE A 830 -9.40 -1.56 6.50
N GLN A 831 -9.61 -1.05 5.28
CA GLN A 831 -10.92 -0.81 4.66
C GLN A 831 -11.95 -0.08 5.54
N VAL A 832 -11.48 0.83 6.40
CA VAL A 832 -12.34 1.58 7.34
C VAL A 832 -13.36 2.47 6.64
N LEU A 833 -14.60 2.45 7.13
CA LEU A 833 -15.63 3.41 6.74
C LEU A 833 -15.46 4.69 7.57
N THR A 834 -15.59 5.86 6.93
CA THR A 834 -15.51 7.17 7.60
C THR A 834 -16.56 8.15 7.07
N GLY A 835 -16.78 9.27 7.76
CA GLY A 835 -17.68 10.34 7.28
C GLY A 835 -19.12 9.89 7.06
N THR A 836 -19.51 9.71 5.80
CA THR A 836 -20.84 9.26 5.35
C THR A 836 -20.84 7.84 4.74
N GLN A 837 -19.72 7.10 4.80
CA GLN A 837 -19.59 5.76 4.19
C GLN A 837 -20.28 4.64 4.98
N GLY A 838 -20.81 4.95 6.17
CA GLY A 838 -21.54 4.07 7.06
C GLY A 838 -22.23 4.90 8.14
N GLU A 839 -22.74 4.26 9.19
CA GLU A 839 -23.51 4.94 10.24
C GLU A 839 -22.82 4.96 11.62
N ILE A 840 -23.53 5.45 12.63
CA ILE A 840 -23.24 5.17 14.04
C ILE A 840 -24.47 4.42 14.54
N ARG A 841 -24.35 3.11 14.76
CA ARG A 841 -25.48 2.29 15.25
C ARG A 841 -25.79 2.67 16.69
N ALA A 842 -27.07 2.66 17.10
CA ALA A 842 -27.43 2.72 18.52
C ALA A 842 -27.15 1.38 19.24
N HIS A 843 -27.37 0.27 18.54
CA HIS A 843 -27.09 -1.09 19.01
C HIS A 843 -26.18 -1.81 18.02
N CYS A 844 -25.05 -2.35 18.48
CA CYS A 844 -24.04 -2.91 17.57
C CYS A 844 -24.51 -4.12 16.75
N ASN A 845 -25.61 -4.76 17.15
CA ASN A 845 -26.14 -5.95 16.50
C ASN A 845 -26.98 -5.67 15.25
N PHE A 846 -27.42 -4.42 15.04
CA PHE A 846 -28.42 -4.08 14.01
C PHE A 846 -28.13 -2.73 13.38
N VAL A 847 -28.34 -2.61 12.07
CA VAL A 847 -28.40 -1.30 11.41
C VAL A 847 -29.58 -0.48 11.97
N ASN A 848 -29.45 0.84 12.05
CA ASN A 848 -30.46 1.68 12.71
C ASN A 848 -31.83 1.59 12.00
N ALA A 849 -31.83 1.51 10.66
CA ALA A 849 -33.05 1.36 9.86
C ALA A 849 -33.87 0.11 10.23
N ASN A 850 -33.20 -0.99 10.60
CA ASN A 850 -33.85 -2.23 11.01
C ASN A 850 -34.24 -2.23 12.50
N SER A 851 -33.65 -1.35 13.31
CA SER A 851 -33.96 -1.26 14.75
C SER A 851 -35.38 -0.72 15.01
N ALA A 852 -35.94 0.08 14.09
CA ALA A 852 -37.30 0.61 14.18
C ALA A 852 -38.40 -0.48 14.09
N THR A 853 -38.10 -1.63 13.48
CA THR A 853 -39.02 -2.77 13.34
C THR A 853 -38.77 -3.91 14.33
N LEU A 854 -37.72 -3.82 15.17
CA LEU A 854 -37.21 -4.93 15.99
C LEU A 854 -37.37 -4.76 17.51
N SER A 855 -38.19 -3.80 17.96
CA SER A 855 -38.36 -3.41 19.38
C SER A 855 -39.00 -4.47 20.32
N THR A 856 -39.09 -5.74 19.90
CA THR A 856 -39.74 -6.82 20.65
C THR A 856 -39.00 -8.16 20.67
N LEU A 857 -37.81 -8.30 20.05
CA LEU A 857 -37.04 -9.55 20.08
C LEU A 857 -35.92 -9.53 21.15
N PRO A 858 -35.87 -10.53 22.07
CA PRO A 858 -34.80 -10.61 23.06
C PRO A 858 -33.44 -10.79 22.40
N THR A 859 -32.43 -10.07 22.90
CA THR A 859 -31.04 -10.40 22.61
C THR A 859 -30.76 -11.86 22.98
N LYS A 860 -30.19 -12.61 22.03
CA LYS A 860 -29.78 -13.99 22.23
C LYS A 860 -28.67 -13.99 23.29
N GLN A 861 -29.01 -14.24 24.54
CA GLN A 861 -28.03 -14.38 25.61
C GLN A 861 -27.03 -15.46 25.21
N SER A 862 -25.74 -15.13 25.20
CA SER A 862 -24.71 -16.15 25.32
C SER A 862 -25.03 -16.93 26.59
N SER A 863 -25.19 -18.26 26.49
CA SER A 863 -25.45 -19.05 27.68
C SER A 863 -24.25 -18.95 28.64
N LYS A 864 -24.49 -19.18 29.92
CA LYS A 864 -23.45 -19.16 30.96
C LYS A 864 -22.53 -20.40 30.91
N ASP A 865 -22.49 -21.12 29.79
CA ASP A 865 -21.83 -22.41 29.67
C ASP A 865 -20.48 -22.27 28.97
N GLY A 866 -19.46 -22.97 29.49
CA GLY A 866 -18.07 -22.88 29.04
C GLY A 866 -17.76 -23.55 27.70
N VAL A 867 -18.55 -23.30 26.65
CA VAL A 867 -18.60 -24.10 25.41
C VAL A 867 -17.95 -23.41 24.20
N VAL A 868 -17.30 -22.25 24.36
CA VAL A 868 -16.74 -21.46 23.25
C VAL A 868 -15.23 -21.20 23.40
N SER A 869 -14.48 -21.36 22.30
CA SER A 869 -13.02 -21.18 22.18
C SER A 869 -12.64 -19.71 21.97
N SER A 870 -11.37 -19.32 22.17
CA SER A 870 -10.88 -17.95 21.85
C SER A 870 -9.71 -17.97 20.85
N ILE A 871 -9.81 -18.83 19.83
CA ILE A 871 -8.90 -18.86 18.66
C ILE A 871 -9.55 -18.03 17.57
#